data_AF-A0A183IXB3-F1
#
_entry.id   AF-A0A183IXB3-F1
#
_cell.length_a   1.000
_cell.length_b   1.000
_cell.length_c   1.000
_cell.angle_alpha   90.00
_cell.angle_beta   90.00
_cell.angle_gamma   90.00
#
_symmetry.space_group_name_H-M   'P 1'
#
loop_
_entity.id
_entity.type
_entity.pdbx_description
1 polymer ?
#
loop_
_entity_poly.entity_id
_entity_poly.type
_entity_poly.pdbx_seq_one_letter_code
_entity_poly.pdbx_strand_id
1 'polypeptide(L)'
;MATLVPWDLLTDFERRKYRFRALEILKFLHYNGYRVVGVENRRDEHSTNSEDHSSMEKRFACNLLEKFLTYMDNVALKVQPVKPSKAFCRRSDYVDTSHDVKFFSKILLPLLVAYFRSHSGYFLASGTGSAGATNKEKEMVAGLFARLAMLLRRKLNAFGCESHTSVRCLQVLVRNIDVRTLVKINSDTVRTSLLIFFNGAADDLILAVRDIRNQGCYVSLRGKTLKSWSSLTYVCQVLLPLLTALFAHLNSTNAGQDLLIDEIQIATYKIVDSLYALSLSTTAVQDRKSIKYEIEKHRSAIGQCLRAFASCFPVAFLEPDFNTNNRFSFLNKFHDQSVLAREMLHTYSSNIPLLDDVLQKIEDVANVGGKYDDDPNIFDVHLPMLCSYMTYWRQFGEDGTPSETKVTNINSEYINKLFVAALKVVADHTGSKNAIWLFRFTPSLQPMIPYVTIDPLNDYLLPIAAKIRRSAEQAFKEEERLRTHPETTDENAVIEENSILVRDIYSFYPLLIKFTDLHKAHWLKKPSLETNCLYENVAVVFKIWSESQFEDDVGPSIEVKTGKAAVAVRKKKRRVSKRRDQSGNSIVVACLKRLLPVGLNLFGGSELDILQKVKEKFIARDNEEQIRSFIQSSLNVPKEQDRNQKNQWQKELYQKIGKAQMLRIEPMTQEKVVDKISKMGDVLSALHAVEHPLAQMANAWRKVLSVQRKRAVVACFRMLSIYSFPKHRCINLFMEGYQEKWLQSENTGRDRLISDVANFSDENRLAIAARSEGEELENLKIPDPIVQLVHCFQRAATAERKQLVSINSDQLYKDYAVVMASSIHIKEEDDNEAADEEEAVSMEVGWENANATCNGEPSTMVSDTLQLGIHILNGGNKAVQAAMLRYLQDKRDVQFFSSITGLLSKCSVLNLEIFERQIKAEEMGMGAELSVGEHQNLNDADFICSLFRFLQLTCEGHNNGKCSLRLFRG
;
A
#
# COMPACT_ATOMS: atom_id res chain seq x y z
N MET A 1 -19.30 -43.79 27.19
CA MET A 1 -20.02 -44.36 26.03
C MET A 1 -19.16 -44.16 24.80
N ALA A 2 -18.51 -45.21 24.29
CA ALA A 2 -17.77 -45.14 23.04
C ALA A 2 -18.77 -45.13 21.89
N THR A 3 -18.82 -44.05 21.13
CA THR A 3 -19.63 -43.95 19.92
C THR A 3 -19.03 -44.89 18.87
N LEU A 4 -19.76 -45.94 18.51
CA LEU A 4 -19.51 -46.78 17.34
C LEU A 4 -19.66 -45.92 16.09
N VAL A 5 -18.57 -45.24 15.70
CA VAL A 5 -18.54 -44.42 14.48
C VAL A 5 -17.87 -45.24 13.37
N PRO A 6 -18.53 -45.43 12.22
CA PRO A 6 -17.93 -46.06 11.05
C PRO A 6 -16.60 -45.41 10.66
N TRP A 7 -15.63 -46.22 10.20
CA TRP A 7 -14.28 -45.76 9.86
C TRP A 7 -14.26 -44.55 8.92
N ASP A 8 -15.20 -44.49 7.98
CA ASP A 8 -15.29 -43.44 6.97
C ASP A 8 -15.77 -42.10 7.51
N LEU A 9 -16.28 -42.06 8.75
CA LEU A 9 -16.73 -40.86 9.44
C LEU A 9 -15.75 -40.39 10.52
N LEU A 10 -14.67 -41.14 10.79
CA LEU A 10 -13.62 -40.73 11.72
C LEU A 10 -12.82 -39.53 11.18
N THR A 11 -12.37 -38.64 12.05
CA THR A 11 -11.49 -37.53 11.67
C THR A 11 -10.08 -38.02 11.33
N ASP A 12 -9.31 -37.20 10.61
CA ASP A 12 -7.97 -37.58 10.16
C ASP A 12 -6.99 -37.80 11.33
N PHE A 13 -7.21 -37.09 12.44
CA PHE A 13 -6.47 -37.28 13.69
C PHE A 13 -6.75 -38.66 14.31
N GLU A 14 -8.02 -39.07 14.37
CA GLU A 14 -8.43 -40.37 14.92
C GLU A 14 -7.94 -41.54 14.05
N ARG A 15 -7.97 -41.39 12.72
CA ARG A 15 -7.47 -42.42 11.79
C ARG A 15 -5.95 -42.56 11.82
N ARG A 16 -5.20 -41.53 12.24
CA ARG A 16 -3.74 -41.47 12.13
C ARG A 16 -3.03 -42.65 12.81
N LYS A 17 -3.45 -43.01 14.02
CA LYS A 17 -2.85 -44.12 14.79
C LYS A 17 -3.03 -45.47 14.09
N TYR A 18 -4.20 -45.68 13.49
CA TYR A 18 -4.55 -46.92 12.80
C TYR A 18 -3.91 -47.00 11.41
N ARG A 19 -3.89 -45.89 10.64
CA ARG A 19 -3.14 -45.82 9.37
C ARG A 19 -1.66 -46.08 9.57
N PHE A 20 -1.07 -45.51 10.63
CA PHE A 20 0.34 -45.72 10.94
C PHE A 20 0.64 -47.20 11.18
N ARG A 21 -0.18 -47.90 11.99
CA ARG A 21 -0.02 -49.34 12.23
C ARG A 21 -0.21 -50.18 10.98
N ALA A 22 -1.23 -49.88 10.17
CA ALA A 22 -1.47 -50.60 8.91
C ALA A 22 -0.30 -50.41 7.93
N LEU A 23 0.26 -49.20 7.85
CA LEU A 23 1.43 -48.91 7.02
C LEU A 23 2.69 -49.65 7.49
N GLU A 24 2.94 -49.74 8.79
CA GLU A 24 4.07 -50.49 9.34
C GLU A 24 3.97 -51.99 9.00
N ILE A 25 2.77 -52.57 9.04
CA ILE A 25 2.54 -53.96 8.64
C ILE A 25 2.80 -54.15 7.14
N LEU A 26 2.28 -53.25 6.30
CA LEU A 26 2.49 -53.33 4.84
C LEU A 26 3.97 -53.15 4.47
N LYS A 27 4.68 -52.23 5.13
CA LYS A 27 6.13 -52.04 4.95
C LYS A 27 6.90 -53.28 5.39
N PHE A 28 6.55 -53.89 6.52
CA PHE A 28 7.18 -55.12 6.99
C PHE A 28 6.97 -56.26 5.99
N LEU A 29 5.75 -56.45 5.49
CA LEU A 29 5.45 -57.47 4.48
C LEU A 29 6.23 -57.21 3.19
N HIS A 30 6.27 -55.97 2.73
CA HIS A 30 7.01 -55.58 1.53
C HIS A 30 8.53 -55.79 1.69
N TYR A 31 9.09 -55.40 2.85
CA TYR A 31 10.52 -55.59 3.15
C TYR A 31 10.92 -57.06 3.16
N ASN A 32 10.03 -57.95 3.59
CA ASN A 32 10.23 -59.40 3.56
C ASN A 32 9.86 -60.04 2.20
N GLY A 33 9.62 -59.25 1.15
CA GLY A 33 9.37 -59.74 -0.20
C GLY A 33 7.95 -60.28 -0.44
N TYR A 34 7.02 -60.10 0.50
CA TYR A 34 5.62 -60.50 0.31
C TYR A 34 4.88 -59.50 -0.59
N ARG A 35 4.18 -60.02 -1.61
CA ARG A 35 3.33 -59.23 -2.50
C ARG A 35 1.89 -59.24 -1.97
N VAL A 36 1.46 -58.13 -1.37
CA VAL A 36 0.09 -57.96 -0.89
C VAL A 36 -0.79 -57.55 -2.07
N VAL A 37 -1.75 -58.40 -2.45
CA VAL A 37 -2.71 -58.13 -3.52
C VAL A 37 -4.10 -57.96 -2.88
N GLY A 38 -4.79 -56.87 -3.21
CA GLY A 38 -6.16 -56.65 -2.76
C GLY A 38 -7.12 -57.61 -3.45
N VAL A 39 -8.07 -58.16 -2.71
CA VAL A 39 -9.17 -58.92 -3.31
C VAL A 39 -10.06 -57.92 -4.05
N GLU A 40 -10.04 -57.95 -5.38
CA GLU A 40 -11.05 -57.25 -6.19
C GLU A 40 -12.43 -57.81 -5.81
N ASN A 41 -13.29 -56.94 -5.29
CA ASN A 41 -14.67 -57.27 -5.00
C ASN A 41 -15.33 -57.74 -6.30
N ARG A 42 -15.71 -59.02 -6.36
CA ARG A 42 -16.66 -59.57 -7.32
C ARG A 42 -18.06 -58.99 -7.06
N ARG A 43 -18.28 -57.74 -7.46
CA ARG A 43 -19.62 -57.19 -7.69
C ARG A 43 -19.60 -56.43 -9.01
N ASP A 44 -20.53 -56.84 -9.87
CA ASP A 44 -20.96 -56.26 -11.14
C ASP A 44 -20.33 -56.82 -12.44
N GLU A 45 -20.49 -58.12 -12.68
CA GLU A 45 -20.41 -58.75 -14.02
C GLU A 45 -21.67 -58.53 -14.89
N HIS A 46 -22.47 -57.49 -14.61
CA HIS A 46 -23.59 -57.08 -15.45
C HIS A 46 -23.54 -55.59 -15.79
N SER A 47 -22.43 -55.15 -16.39
CA SER A 47 -22.43 -53.99 -17.30
C SER A 47 -21.22 -54.05 -18.23
N THR A 48 -21.28 -54.90 -19.26
CA THR A 48 -20.31 -54.92 -20.37
C THR A 48 -20.47 -53.67 -21.26
N ASN A 49 -20.14 -52.50 -20.70
CA ASN A 49 -19.94 -51.23 -21.42
C ASN A 49 -19.17 -50.16 -20.58
N SER A 50 -18.51 -50.52 -19.48
CA SER A 50 -17.99 -49.54 -18.49
C SER A 50 -16.48 -49.62 -18.18
N GLU A 51 -15.65 -50.27 -19.02
CA GLU A 51 -14.21 -50.35 -18.75
C GLU A 51 -13.46 -49.00 -18.89
N ASP A 52 -14.01 -48.02 -19.63
CA ASP A 52 -13.42 -46.67 -19.73
C ASP A 52 -13.82 -45.72 -18.59
N HIS A 53 -14.90 -46.01 -17.85
CA HIS A 53 -15.39 -45.12 -16.79
C HIS A 53 -14.64 -45.29 -15.45
N SER A 54 -14.07 -46.46 -15.16
CA SER A 54 -13.52 -46.77 -13.82
C SER A 54 -12.12 -46.19 -13.52
N SER A 55 -11.35 -45.80 -14.54
CA SER A 55 -10.01 -45.19 -14.36
C SER A 55 -10.08 -43.67 -14.16
N MET A 56 -11.08 -43.04 -14.78
CA MET A 56 -11.34 -41.59 -14.74
C MET A 56 -11.81 -41.14 -13.35
N GLU A 57 -12.72 -41.90 -12.72
CA GLU A 57 -13.26 -41.62 -11.38
C GLU A 57 -12.24 -41.83 -10.25
N LYS A 58 -11.08 -42.44 -10.54
CA LYS A 58 -9.97 -42.57 -9.58
C LYS A 58 -9.03 -41.36 -9.59
N ARG A 59 -9.15 -40.44 -10.55
CA ARG A 59 -8.32 -39.22 -10.60
C ARG A 59 -8.73 -38.24 -9.52
N PHE A 60 -7.73 -37.70 -8.81
CA PHE A 60 -7.94 -36.71 -7.76
C PHE A 60 -8.66 -35.45 -8.27
N ALA A 61 -8.27 -34.95 -9.45
CA ALA A 61 -8.84 -33.73 -10.03
C ALA A 61 -10.33 -33.92 -10.40
N CYS A 62 -10.71 -34.99 -11.10
CA CYS A 62 -12.12 -35.38 -11.31
C CYS A 62 -12.95 -35.32 -10.02
N ASN A 63 -12.55 -36.09 -9.00
CA ASN A 63 -13.28 -36.18 -7.73
C ASN A 63 -13.40 -34.82 -7.01
N LEU A 64 -12.34 -34.02 -7.08
CA LEU A 64 -12.32 -32.69 -6.47
C LEU A 64 -13.28 -31.74 -7.21
N LEU A 65 -13.28 -31.76 -8.53
CA LEU A 65 -14.16 -30.93 -9.36
C LEU A 65 -15.65 -31.32 -9.19
N GLU A 66 -15.96 -32.61 -9.11
CA GLU A 66 -17.32 -33.09 -8.84
C GLU A 66 -17.82 -32.64 -7.46
N LYS A 67 -16.96 -32.71 -6.43
CA LYS A 67 -17.26 -32.14 -5.11
C LYS A 67 -17.50 -30.63 -5.19
N PHE A 68 -16.65 -29.89 -5.92
CA PHE A 68 -16.83 -28.44 -6.07
C PHE A 68 -18.13 -28.08 -6.77
N LEU A 69 -18.52 -28.81 -7.83
CA LEU A 69 -19.80 -28.62 -8.51
C LEU A 69 -20.98 -28.87 -7.56
N THR A 70 -20.90 -29.94 -6.77
CA THR A 70 -21.93 -30.30 -5.79
C THR A 70 -22.07 -29.23 -4.70
N TYR A 71 -20.96 -28.73 -4.16
CA TYR A 71 -20.97 -27.63 -3.21
C TYR A 71 -21.55 -26.34 -3.82
N MET A 72 -21.24 -26.07 -5.08
CA MET A 72 -21.76 -24.90 -5.79
C MET A 72 -23.28 -24.95 -5.97
N ASP A 73 -23.82 -26.12 -6.32
CA ASP A 73 -25.28 -26.32 -6.45
C ASP A 73 -25.98 -26.16 -5.10
N ASN A 74 -25.41 -26.76 -4.04
CA ASN A 74 -25.91 -26.62 -2.68
C ASN A 74 -25.92 -25.16 -2.21
N VAL A 75 -24.86 -24.40 -2.52
CA VAL A 75 -24.75 -22.98 -2.20
C VAL A 75 -25.74 -22.17 -3.02
N ALA A 76 -25.90 -22.45 -4.32
CA ALA A 76 -26.84 -21.75 -5.18
C ALA A 76 -28.29 -21.83 -4.66
N LEU A 77 -28.67 -22.96 -4.05
CA LEU A 77 -29.96 -23.14 -3.38
C LEU A 77 -30.06 -22.37 -2.04
N LYS A 78 -28.98 -22.38 -1.24
CA LYS A 78 -28.97 -21.84 0.13
C LYS A 78 -28.72 -20.33 0.21
N VAL A 79 -28.06 -19.74 -0.78
CA VAL A 79 -27.86 -18.28 -0.84
C VAL A 79 -29.22 -17.62 -1.11
N GLN A 80 -29.84 -16.99 -0.12
CA GLN A 80 -31.03 -16.15 -0.35
C GLN A 80 -30.63 -14.68 -0.46
N PRO A 81 -31.33 -13.88 -1.29
CA PRO A 81 -31.13 -12.43 -1.27
C PRO A 81 -31.43 -11.92 0.14
N VAL A 82 -30.54 -11.11 0.70
CA VAL A 82 -30.74 -10.49 2.02
C VAL A 82 -32.06 -9.74 1.97
N LYS A 83 -33.11 -10.30 2.58
CA LYS A 83 -34.38 -9.59 2.75
C LYS A 83 -34.10 -8.48 3.75
N PRO A 84 -34.31 -7.19 3.41
CA PRO A 84 -34.37 -6.16 4.44
C PRO A 84 -35.47 -6.60 5.41
N SER A 85 -35.17 -6.54 6.71
CA SER A 85 -36.17 -6.76 7.75
C SER A 85 -37.39 -5.87 7.47
N LYS A 86 -38.59 -6.34 7.83
CA LYS A 86 -39.86 -5.63 7.63
C LYS A 86 -39.68 -4.14 7.94
N ALA A 87 -40.19 -3.29 7.06
CA ALA A 87 -39.87 -1.87 6.86
C ALA A 87 -40.06 -0.90 8.06
N PHE A 88 -40.16 -1.39 9.30
CA PHE A 88 -40.37 -0.57 10.51
C PHE A 88 -39.57 -1.05 11.74
N CYS A 89 -38.61 -1.97 11.60
CA CYS A 89 -37.80 -2.39 12.75
C CYS A 89 -36.50 -1.55 12.86
N ARG A 90 -36.29 -0.89 14.01
CA ARG A 90 -35.03 -0.19 14.36
C ARG A 90 -33.86 -1.14 14.70
N ARG A 91 -34.09 -2.45 14.68
CA ARG A 91 -33.04 -3.48 14.83
C ARG A 91 -32.68 -4.07 13.47
N SER A 92 -31.41 -3.91 13.10
CA SER A 92 -30.79 -4.56 11.95
C SER A 92 -30.50 -6.02 12.26
N ASP A 93 -31.53 -6.85 12.30
CA ASP A 93 -31.35 -8.31 12.34
C ASP A 93 -31.06 -8.77 10.90
N TYR A 94 -29.79 -8.73 10.52
CA TYR A 94 -29.33 -9.45 9.34
C TYR A 94 -29.51 -10.94 9.62
N VAL A 95 -30.24 -11.66 8.75
CA VAL A 95 -30.28 -13.14 8.83
C VAL A 95 -28.84 -13.62 8.70
N ASP A 96 -28.33 -14.27 9.74
CA ASP A 96 -27.00 -14.86 9.74
C ASP A 96 -26.83 -15.72 8.48
N THR A 97 -25.83 -15.40 7.65
CA THR A 97 -25.52 -16.21 6.47
C THR A 97 -25.28 -17.65 6.92
N SER A 98 -25.90 -18.61 6.23
CA SER A 98 -25.79 -20.02 6.62
C SER A 98 -24.32 -20.45 6.68
N HIS A 99 -24.01 -21.40 7.57
CA HIS A 99 -22.66 -21.92 7.71
C HIS A 99 -22.05 -22.36 6.37
N ASP A 100 -22.88 -22.90 5.46
CA ASP A 100 -22.48 -23.31 4.12
C ASP A 100 -22.06 -22.14 3.22
N VAL A 101 -22.73 -20.99 3.31
CA VAL A 101 -22.36 -19.79 2.55
C VAL A 101 -21.06 -19.20 3.10
N LYS A 102 -20.88 -19.20 4.43
CA LYS A 102 -19.62 -18.76 5.08
C LYS A 102 -18.46 -19.69 4.73
N PHE A 103 -18.69 -21.01 4.69
CA PHE A 103 -17.70 -22.00 4.26
C PHE A 103 -17.33 -21.82 2.78
N PHE A 104 -18.34 -21.63 1.92
CA PHE A 104 -18.12 -21.39 0.50
C PHE A 104 -17.24 -20.16 0.25
N SER A 105 -17.59 -19.02 0.87
CA SER A 105 -16.87 -17.77 0.63
C SER A 105 -15.46 -17.76 1.23
N LYS A 106 -15.30 -18.24 2.47
CA LYS A 106 -14.03 -18.13 3.21
C LYS A 106 -13.05 -19.27 2.96
N ILE A 107 -13.52 -20.44 2.55
CA ILE A 107 -12.68 -21.63 2.40
C ILE A 107 -12.70 -22.11 0.95
N LEU A 108 -13.88 -22.29 0.35
CA LEU A 108 -13.96 -22.90 -0.98
C LEU A 108 -13.43 -22.00 -2.10
N LEU A 109 -13.82 -20.72 -2.13
CA LEU A 109 -13.34 -19.78 -3.16
C LEU A 109 -11.81 -19.57 -3.10
N PRO A 110 -11.18 -19.33 -1.91
CA PRO A 110 -9.72 -19.24 -1.83
C PRO A 110 -9.02 -20.55 -2.22
N LEU A 111 -9.59 -21.71 -1.87
CA LEU A 111 -9.05 -23.01 -2.26
C LEU A 111 -9.08 -23.21 -3.77
N LEU A 112 -10.20 -22.87 -4.44
CA LEU A 112 -10.30 -22.89 -5.90
C LEU A 112 -9.25 -21.99 -6.55
N VAL A 113 -9.13 -20.75 -6.06
CA VAL A 113 -8.13 -19.79 -6.55
C VAL A 113 -6.72 -20.34 -6.41
N ALA A 114 -6.37 -20.92 -5.26
CA ALA A 114 -5.04 -21.48 -5.04
C ALA A 114 -4.79 -22.71 -5.92
N TYR A 115 -5.77 -23.62 -6.01
CA TYR A 115 -5.65 -24.85 -6.77
C TYR A 115 -5.40 -24.60 -8.26
N PHE A 116 -6.23 -23.78 -8.90
CA PHE A 116 -6.12 -23.47 -10.33
C PHE A 116 -4.91 -22.60 -10.67
N ARG A 117 -4.42 -21.76 -9.75
CA ARG A 117 -3.16 -21.04 -9.96
C ARG A 117 -1.96 -21.99 -10.00
N SER A 118 -1.90 -22.94 -9.06
CA SER A 118 -0.80 -23.89 -8.95
C SER A 118 -0.81 -24.95 -10.06
N HIS A 119 -1.97 -25.27 -10.64
CA HIS A 119 -2.12 -26.35 -11.61
C HIS A 119 -2.59 -25.87 -13.00
N SER A 120 -2.29 -24.61 -13.36
CA SER A 120 -2.78 -24.05 -14.62
C SER A 120 -2.30 -24.77 -15.87
N GLY A 121 -1.02 -25.17 -15.89
CA GLY A 121 -0.46 -25.98 -16.98
C GLY A 121 -1.15 -27.33 -17.16
N TYR A 122 -1.68 -27.94 -16.08
CA TYR A 122 -2.38 -29.22 -16.14
C TYR A 122 -3.72 -29.12 -16.89
N PHE A 123 -4.49 -28.05 -16.66
CA PHE A 123 -5.80 -27.84 -17.29
C PHE A 123 -5.69 -27.33 -18.73
N LEU A 124 -4.62 -26.61 -19.07
CA LEU A 124 -4.39 -26.06 -20.42
C LEU A 124 -3.59 -26.99 -21.35
N ALA A 125 -3.06 -28.11 -20.85
CA ALA A 125 -2.29 -29.04 -21.67
C ALA A 125 -3.15 -29.62 -22.81
N SER A 126 -2.68 -29.46 -24.05
CA SER A 126 -3.25 -30.11 -25.24
C SER A 126 -2.57 -31.46 -25.47
N GLY A 127 -3.24 -32.57 -25.14
CA GLY A 127 -2.77 -33.91 -25.50
C GLY A 127 -3.45 -35.04 -24.75
N THR A 128 -3.64 -36.16 -25.44
CA THR A 128 -4.13 -37.47 -24.96
C THR A 128 -3.09 -38.25 -24.13
N GLY A 129 -2.01 -37.60 -23.70
CA GLY A 129 -1.01 -38.18 -22.82
C GLY A 129 -1.43 -38.17 -21.34
N SER A 130 -0.97 -39.14 -20.57
CA SER A 130 -1.28 -39.34 -19.13
C SER A 130 -1.01 -38.11 -18.22
N ALA A 131 -0.30 -37.10 -18.71
CA ALA A 131 0.13 -35.91 -17.95
C ALA A 131 -0.88 -34.73 -17.93
N GLY A 132 -1.95 -34.75 -18.74
CA GLY A 132 -2.92 -33.64 -18.85
C GLY A 132 -4.29 -33.89 -18.21
N ALA A 133 -5.07 -32.81 -18.02
CA ALA A 133 -6.49 -32.90 -17.67
C ALA A 133 -7.29 -33.57 -18.80
N THR A 134 -8.20 -34.46 -18.41
CA THR A 134 -9.13 -35.12 -19.33
C THR A 134 -10.19 -34.17 -19.87
N ASN A 135 -10.86 -34.57 -20.95
CA ASN A 135 -11.97 -33.82 -21.52
C ASN A 135 -13.09 -33.57 -20.51
N LYS A 136 -13.46 -34.57 -19.71
CA LYS A 136 -14.45 -34.43 -18.62
C LYS A 136 -13.99 -33.41 -17.57
N GLU A 137 -12.72 -33.44 -17.16
CA GLU A 137 -12.14 -32.46 -16.23
C GLU A 137 -12.23 -31.04 -16.80
N LYS A 138 -11.88 -30.85 -18.08
CA LYS A 138 -11.97 -29.56 -18.77
C LYS A 138 -13.42 -29.05 -18.85
N GLU A 139 -14.38 -29.93 -19.12
CA GLU A 139 -15.82 -29.58 -19.12
C GLU A 139 -16.29 -29.16 -17.73
N MET A 140 -15.86 -29.85 -16.68
CA MET A 140 -16.21 -29.50 -15.30
C MET A 140 -15.65 -28.12 -14.90
N VAL A 141 -14.47 -27.73 -15.37
CA VAL A 141 -13.92 -26.37 -15.14
C VAL A 141 -14.82 -25.31 -15.80
N ALA A 142 -15.24 -25.53 -17.05
CA ALA A 142 -16.16 -24.63 -17.74
C ALA A 142 -17.55 -24.58 -17.06
N GLY A 143 -18.02 -25.71 -16.55
CA GLY A 143 -19.25 -25.81 -15.76
C GLY A 143 -19.18 -25.04 -14.44
N LEU A 144 -18.06 -25.15 -13.71
CA LEU A 144 -17.81 -24.36 -12.48
C LEU A 144 -17.84 -22.86 -12.77
N PHE A 145 -17.20 -22.43 -13.86
CA PHE A 145 -17.23 -21.05 -14.31
C PHE A 145 -18.67 -20.57 -14.59
N ALA A 146 -19.41 -21.29 -15.42
CA ALA A 146 -20.75 -20.89 -15.84
C ALA A 146 -21.73 -20.81 -14.65
N ARG A 147 -21.70 -21.80 -13.75
CA ARG A 147 -22.57 -21.82 -12.55
C ARG A 147 -22.23 -20.70 -11.57
N LEU A 148 -20.95 -20.44 -11.31
CA LEU A 148 -20.53 -19.36 -10.42
C LEU A 148 -20.85 -17.97 -11.03
N ALA A 149 -20.64 -17.79 -12.33
CA ALA A 149 -20.96 -16.55 -13.03
C ALA A 149 -22.48 -16.26 -12.97
N MET A 150 -23.31 -17.28 -13.22
CA MET A 150 -24.76 -17.19 -13.10
C MET A 150 -25.23 -16.93 -11.67
N LEU A 151 -24.57 -17.53 -10.67
CA LEU A 151 -24.87 -17.29 -9.26
C LEU A 151 -24.60 -15.84 -8.86
N LEU A 152 -23.44 -15.29 -9.26
CA LEU A 152 -23.10 -13.89 -9.01
C LEU A 152 -24.04 -12.94 -9.75
N ARG A 153 -24.38 -13.23 -11.02
CA ARG A 153 -25.36 -12.45 -11.80
C ARG A 153 -26.70 -12.33 -11.08
N ARG A 154 -27.21 -13.44 -10.53
CA ARG A 154 -28.53 -13.48 -9.86
C ARG A 154 -28.52 -12.98 -8.42
N LYS A 155 -27.41 -13.15 -7.70
CA LYS A 155 -27.37 -12.99 -6.23
C LYS A 155 -26.19 -12.15 -5.72
N LEU A 156 -25.65 -11.21 -6.50
CA LEU A 156 -24.49 -10.37 -6.12
C LEU A 156 -24.60 -9.79 -4.70
N ASN A 157 -25.75 -9.20 -4.37
CA ASN A 157 -25.98 -8.55 -3.07
C ASN A 157 -25.89 -9.53 -1.88
N ALA A 158 -26.08 -10.82 -2.10
CA ALA A 158 -25.96 -11.84 -1.05
C ALA A 158 -24.50 -12.19 -0.71
N PHE A 159 -23.54 -11.84 -1.57
CA PHE A 159 -22.11 -12.05 -1.33
C PHE A 159 -21.47 -10.93 -0.50
N GLY A 160 -22.07 -9.73 -0.46
CA GLY A 160 -21.57 -8.60 0.33
C GLY A 160 -20.09 -8.26 0.01
N CYS A 161 -19.26 -8.18 1.05
CA CYS A 161 -17.82 -7.90 0.94
C CYS A 161 -17.01 -9.03 0.28
N GLU A 162 -17.56 -10.25 0.15
CA GLU A 162 -16.90 -11.42 -0.45
C GLU A 162 -17.10 -11.49 -1.99
N SER A 163 -17.77 -10.50 -2.57
CA SER A 163 -17.96 -10.36 -4.02
C SER A 163 -16.62 -10.30 -4.78
N HIS A 164 -15.64 -9.55 -4.26
CA HIS A 164 -14.32 -9.41 -4.88
C HIS A 164 -13.56 -10.76 -4.96
N THR A 165 -13.62 -11.58 -3.90
CA THR A 165 -13.01 -12.92 -3.88
C THR A 165 -13.67 -13.83 -4.93
N SER A 166 -14.99 -13.71 -5.10
CA SER A 166 -15.76 -14.47 -6.08
C SER A 166 -15.42 -14.07 -7.52
N VAL A 167 -15.29 -12.77 -7.80
CA VAL A 167 -14.84 -12.25 -9.10
C VAL A 167 -13.42 -12.72 -9.41
N ARG A 168 -12.51 -12.65 -8.43
CA ARG A 168 -11.13 -13.17 -8.58
C ARG A 168 -11.11 -14.67 -8.84
N CYS A 169 -12.00 -15.44 -8.22
CA CYS A 169 -12.17 -16.87 -8.51
C CYS A 169 -12.60 -17.10 -9.95
N LEU A 170 -13.59 -16.34 -10.45
CA LEU A 170 -14.03 -16.42 -11.84
C LEU A 170 -12.90 -16.06 -12.82
N GLN A 171 -12.13 -15.00 -12.56
CA GLN A 171 -10.98 -14.63 -13.42
C GLN A 171 -9.92 -15.74 -13.47
N VAL A 172 -9.68 -16.43 -12.34
CA VAL A 172 -8.76 -17.57 -12.31
C VAL A 172 -9.35 -18.76 -13.07
N LEU A 173 -10.63 -19.10 -12.87
CA LEU A 173 -11.29 -20.18 -13.60
C LEU A 173 -11.23 -19.95 -15.11
N VAL A 174 -11.57 -18.74 -15.59
CA VAL A 174 -11.51 -18.36 -17.00
C VAL A 174 -10.13 -18.66 -17.61
N ARG A 175 -9.05 -18.27 -16.92
CA ARG A 175 -7.68 -18.52 -17.37
C ARG A 175 -7.27 -19.99 -17.43
N ASN A 176 -8.12 -20.89 -16.92
CA ASN A 176 -7.90 -22.33 -16.88
C ASN A 176 -8.89 -23.11 -17.76
N ILE A 177 -9.75 -22.44 -18.52
CA ILE A 177 -10.65 -23.09 -19.46
C ILE A 177 -9.91 -23.33 -20.79
N ASP A 178 -9.77 -24.59 -21.20
CA ASP A 178 -9.27 -24.94 -22.53
C ASP A 178 -10.40 -24.87 -23.57
N VAL A 179 -10.68 -23.65 -24.02
CA VAL A 179 -11.76 -23.36 -24.98
C VAL A 179 -11.59 -24.15 -26.27
N ARG A 180 -10.36 -24.28 -26.78
CA ARG A 180 -10.09 -24.94 -28.06
C ARG A 180 -10.44 -26.42 -28.02
N THR A 181 -10.05 -27.11 -26.95
CA THR A 181 -10.39 -28.52 -26.77
C THR A 181 -11.90 -28.70 -26.58
N LEU A 182 -12.54 -27.84 -25.79
CA LEU A 182 -13.98 -27.90 -25.53
C LEU A 182 -14.83 -27.66 -26.78
N VAL A 183 -14.42 -26.73 -27.65
CA VAL A 183 -15.06 -26.49 -28.95
C VAL A 183 -14.86 -27.70 -29.86
N LYS A 184 -13.65 -28.28 -29.93
CA LYS A 184 -13.38 -29.47 -30.75
C LYS A 184 -14.18 -30.70 -30.33
N ILE A 185 -14.47 -30.86 -29.04
CA ILE A 185 -15.29 -31.96 -28.52
C ILE A 185 -16.78 -31.75 -28.84
N ASN A 186 -17.19 -30.55 -29.29
CA ASN A 186 -18.60 -30.19 -29.50
C ASN A 186 -19.47 -30.46 -28.26
N SER A 187 -18.97 -30.11 -27.08
CA SER A 187 -19.74 -30.24 -25.85
C SER A 187 -20.90 -29.24 -25.84
N ASP A 188 -22.11 -29.71 -26.16
CA ASP A 188 -23.32 -28.87 -26.23
C ASP A 188 -23.60 -28.16 -24.91
N THR A 189 -23.33 -28.82 -23.78
CA THR A 189 -23.50 -28.24 -22.44
C THR A 189 -22.63 -27.02 -22.24
N VAL A 190 -21.34 -27.10 -22.64
CA VAL A 190 -20.38 -26.01 -22.48
C VAL A 190 -20.68 -24.88 -23.46
N ARG A 191 -20.97 -25.20 -24.73
CA ARG A 191 -21.33 -24.21 -25.75
C ARG A 191 -22.57 -23.42 -25.35
N THR A 192 -23.62 -24.11 -24.90
CA THR A 192 -24.85 -23.49 -24.41
C THR A 192 -24.59 -22.63 -23.17
N SER A 193 -23.77 -23.11 -22.23
CA SER A 193 -23.43 -22.36 -21.01
C SER A 193 -22.67 -21.06 -21.31
N LEU A 194 -21.72 -21.10 -22.25
CA LEU A 194 -20.98 -19.91 -22.70
C LEU A 194 -21.88 -18.95 -23.48
N LEU A 195 -22.76 -19.46 -24.35
CA LEU A 195 -23.74 -18.65 -25.06
C LEU A 195 -24.69 -17.92 -24.09
N ILE A 196 -25.19 -18.60 -23.05
CA ILE A 196 -26.01 -17.99 -22.00
C ILE A 196 -25.24 -16.89 -21.27
N PHE A 197 -23.95 -17.12 -21.00
CA PHE A 197 -23.09 -16.12 -20.38
C PHE A 197 -22.94 -14.87 -21.26
N PHE A 198 -22.61 -15.03 -22.55
CA PHE A 198 -22.44 -13.90 -23.47
C PHE A 198 -23.74 -13.12 -23.71
N ASN A 199 -24.86 -13.80 -23.94
CA ASN A 199 -26.16 -13.12 -24.03
C ASN A 199 -26.50 -12.41 -22.72
N GLY A 200 -26.23 -13.04 -21.58
CA GLY A 200 -26.44 -12.42 -20.28
C GLY A 200 -25.62 -11.16 -20.07
N ALA A 201 -24.35 -11.20 -20.45
CA ALA A 201 -23.45 -10.05 -20.42
C ALA A 201 -23.97 -8.91 -21.32
N ALA A 202 -24.41 -9.24 -22.54
CA ALA A 202 -25.00 -8.28 -23.46
C ALA A 202 -26.25 -7.62 -22.88
N ASP A 203 -27.20 -8.40 -22.37
CA ASP A 203 -28.44 -7.90 -21.79
C ASP A 203 -28.19 -6.96 -20.60
N ASP A 204 -27.27 -7.32 -19.71
CA ASP A 204 -26.94 -6.53 -18.52
C ASP A 204 -26.27 -5.19 -18.89
N LEU A 205 -25.41 -5.20 -19.92
CA LEU A 205 -24.79 -3.99 -20.46
C LEU A 205 -25.79 -3.08 -21.17
N ILE A 206 -26.64 -3.63 -22.04
CA ILE A 206 -27.71 -2.89 -22.72
C ILE A 206 -28.65 -2.27 -21.68
N LEU A 207 -29.00 -3.02 -20.63
CA LEU A 207 -29.83 -2.52 -19.54
C LEU A 207 -29.15 -1.38 -18.79
N ALA A 208 -27.85 -1.49 -18.48
CA ALA A 208 -27.09 -0.42 -17.85
C ALA A 208 -27.05 0.85 -18.72
N VAL A 209 -26.77 0.72 -20.03
CA VAL A 209 -26.79 1.84 -20.98
C VAL A 209 -28.16 2.49 -21.04
N ARG A 210 -29.22 1.69 -21.16
CA ARG A 210 -30.61 2.17 -21.22
C ARG A 210 -31.02 2.90 -19.94
N ASP A 211 -30.70 2.33 -18.78
CA ASP A 211 -30.99 2.94 -17.47
C ASP A 211 -30.26 4.28 -17.30
N ILE A 212 -29.03 4.38 -17.83
CA ILE A 212 -28.25 5.61 -17.84
C ILE A 212 -28.88 6.62 -18.80
N ARG A 213 -29.16 6.27 -20.06
CA ARG A 213 -29.71 7.18 -21.08
C ARG A 213 -31.12 7.67 -20.75
N ASN A 214 -32.02 6.79 -20.32
CA ASN A 214 -33.44 7.09 -20.13
C ASN A 214 -33.77 7.67 -18.74
N GLN A 215 -32.81 8.37 -18.10
CA GLN A 215 -32.95 8.99 -16.78
C GLN A 215 -33.58 8.08 -15.71
N GLY A 216 -33.24 6.78 -15.72
CA GLY A 216 -33.78 5.73 -14.84
C GLY A 216 -35.12 6.09 -14.22
N CYS A 217 -36.24 5.77 -14.89
CA CYS A 217 -37.58 5.95 -14.31
C CYS A 217 -37.54 5.56 -12.82
N TYR A 218 -38.04 6.42 -11.92
CA TYR A 218 -38.04 6.34 -10.44
C TYR A 218 -37.09 7.28 -9.66
N VAL A 219 -36.80 8.48 -10.14
CA VAL A 219 -36.23 9.57 -9.29
C VAL A 219 -37.18 9.95 -8.12
N SER A 220 -38.47 9.58 -8.18
CA SER A 220 -39.48 9.99 -7.18
C SER A 220 -39.78 8.97 -6.07
N LEU A 221 -39.15 7.78 -6.02
CA LEU A 221 -39.38 6.81 -4.94
C LEU A 221 -38.26 6.89 -3.89
N ARG A 222 -38.45 7.72 -2.87
CA ARG A 222 -37.68 7.64 -1.61
C ARG A 222 -37.72 6.19 -1.10
N GLY A 223 -36.56 5.53 -1.03
CA GLY A 223 -36.37 4.35 -0.17
C GLY A 223 -35.87 3.04 -0.78
N LYS A 224 -35.45 2.96 -2.05
CA LYS A 224 -34.74 1.78 -2.60
C LYS A 224 -33.62 2.23 -3.54
N THR A 225 -32.50 1.51 -3.54
CA THR A 225 -31.35 1.76 -4.43
C THR A 225 -31.81 2.01 -5.87
N LEU A 226 -31.36 3.11 -6.49
CA LEU A 226 -31.66 3.43 -7.88
C LEU A 226 -31.33 2.21 -8.77
N LYS A 227 -32.27 1.77 -9.62
CA LYS A 227 -32.06 0.61 -10.51
C LYS A 227 -30.80 0.78 -11.39
N SER A 228 -30.59 2.01 -11.89
CA SER A 228 -29.41 2.42 -12.66
C SER A 228 -28.08 2.26 -11.89
N TRP A 229 -28.11 2.42 -10.56
CA TRP A 229 -26.92 2.25 -9.73
C TRP A 229 -26.58 0.77 -9.55
N SER A 230 -27.59 -0.09 -9.33
CA SER A 230 -27.38 -1.54 -9.18
C SER A 230 -26.89 -2.22 -10.46
N SER A 231 -27.42 -1.84 -11.63
CA SER A 231 -26.98 -2.36 -12.92
C SER A 231 -25.54 -1.93 -13.23
N LEU A 232 -25.23 -0.63 -13.06
CA LEU A 232 -23.88 -0.11 -13.24
C LEU A 232 -22.87 -0.75 -12.26
N THR A 233 -23.25 -0.95 -11.00
CA THR A 233 -22.40 -1.61 -9.99
C THR A 233 -22.03 -3.03 -10.40
N TYR A 234 -23.00 -3.83 -10.87
CA TYR A 234 -22.73 -5.18 -11.37
C TYR A 234 -21.79 -5.16 -12.58
N VAL A 235 -22.05 -4.27 -13.54
CA VAL A 235 -21.21 -4.13 -14.75
C VAL A 235 -19.76 -3.79 -14.36
N CYS A 236 -19.55 -2.76 -13.54
CA CYS A 236 -18.22 -2.28 -13.19
C CYS A 236 -17.46 -3.26 -12.27
N GLN A 237 -18.13 -3.87 -11.28
CA GLN A 237 -17.45 -4.69 -10.27
C GLN A 237 -17.29 -6.17 -10.67
N VAL A 238 -18.18 -6.70 -11.51
CA VAL A 238 -18.21 -8.13 -11.85
C VAL A 238 -17.97 -8.37 -13.33
N LEU A 239 -18.82 -7.80 -14.19
CA LEU A 239 -18.84 -8.18 -15.60
C LEU A 239 -17.59 -7.67 -16.34
N LEU A 240 -17.19 -6.43 -16.10
CA LEU A 240 -16.08 -5.79 -16.80
C LEU A 240 -14.72 -6.46 -16.48
N PRO A 241 -14.34 -6.74 -15.22
CA PRO A 241 -13.13 -7.52 -14.92
C PRO A 241 -13.18 -8.95 -15.47
N LEU A 242 -14.38 -9.53 -15.60
CA LEU A 242 -14.56 -10.89 -16.08
C LEU A 242 -14.43 -11.00 -17.61
N LEU A 243 -15.10 -10.12 -18.36
CA LEU A 243 -14.97 -10.02 -19.81
C LEU A 243 -13.53 -9.70 -20.21
N THR A 244 -12.88 -8.77 -19.48
CA THR A 244 -11.46 -8.45 -19.71
C THR A 244 -10.58 -9.69 -19.56
N ALA A 245 -10.78 -10.50 -18.50
CA ALA A 245 -10.03 -11.72 -18.28
C ALA A 245 -10.33 -12.79 -19.35
N LEU A 246 -11.58 -12.89 -19.80
CA LEU A 246 -12.01 -13.83 -20.84
C LEU A 246 -11.39 -13.50 -22.19
N PHE A 247 -11.50 -12.26 -22.66
CA PHE A 247 -10.91 -11.85 -23.93
C PHE A 247 -9.38 -11.94 -23.92
N ALA A 248 -8.74 -11.55 -22.82
CA ALA A 248 -7.29 -11.73 -22.67
C ALA A 248 -6.87 -13.20 -22.71
N HIS A 249 -7.66 -14.09 -22.10
CA HIS A 249 -7.42 -15.53 -22.16
C HIS A 249 -7.59 -16.09 -23.58
N LEU A 250 -8.65 -15.69 -24.28
CA LEU A 250 -8.92 -16.08 -25.68
C LEU A 250 -7.81 -15.65 -26.63
N ASN A 251 -7.23 -14.45 -26.43
CA ASN A 251 -6.04 -14.02 -27.15
C ASN A 251 -4.83 -14.91 -26.83
N SER A 252 -4.50 -15.10 -25.54
CA SER A 252 -3.32 -15.90 -25.13
C SER A 252 -3.35 -17.36 -25.61
N THR A 253 -4.54 -17.92 -25.78
CA THR A 253 -4.76 -19.30 -26.25
C THR A 253 -5.06 -19.37 -27.76
N ASN A 254 -5.15 -18.24 -28.46
CA ASN A 254 -5.60 -18.14 -29.86
C ASN A 254 -6.93 -18.88 -30.11
N ALA A 255 -7.86 -18.80 -29.16
CA ALA A 255 -9.16 -19.49 -29.21
C ALA A 255 -10.32 -18.57 -29.61
N GLY A 256 -10.06 -17.30 -29.92
CA GLY A 256 -11.07 -16.33 -30.32
C GLY A 256 -11.85 -16.73 -31.58
N GLN A 257 -11.14 -17.22 -32.60
CA GLN A 257 -11.73 -17.76 -33.84
C GLN A 257 -12.53 -19.07 -33.64
N ASP A 258 -12.30 -19.77 -32.53
CA ASP A 258 -13.00 -21.02 -32.20
C ASP A 258 -14.32 -20.74 -31.45
N LEU A 259 -14.37 -19.68 -30.62
CA LEU A 259 -15.51 -19.39 -29.74
C LEU A 259 -16.38 -18.21 -30.17
N LEU A 260 -15.79 -17.13 -30.69
CA LEU A 260 -16.48 -15.85 -30.96
C LEU A 260 -17.11 -15.82 -32.36
N ILE A 261 -17.80 -16.90 -32.72
CA ILE A 261 -18.46 -17.12 -34.00
C ILE A 261 -19.97 -17.32 -33.80
N ASP A 262 -20.74 -17.30 -34.89
CA ASP A 262 -22.17 -17.59 -34.92
C ASP A 262 -22.99 -16.75 -33.92
N GLU A 263 -23.87 -17.34 -33.12
CA GLU A 263 -24.74 -16.63 -32.18
C GLU A 263 -23.96 -15.86 -31.10
N ILE A 264 -22.79 -16.38 -30.68
CA ILE A 264 -21.92 -15.70 -29.72
C ILE A 264 -21.35 -14.41 -30.34
N GLN A 265 -21.11 -14.41 -31.65
CA GLN A 265 -20.64 -13.21 -32.35
C GLN A 265 -21.64 -12.05 -32.25
N ILE A 266 -22.94 -12.32 -32.44
CA ILE A 266 -24.01 -11.30 -32.31
C ILE A 266 -24.06 -10.75 -30.88
N ALA A 267 -24.02 -11.62 -29.87
CA ALA A 267 -23.95 -11.20 -28.46
C ALA A 267 -22.70 -10.34 -28.18
N THR A 268 -21.59 -10.66 -28.84
CA THR A 268 -20.33 -9.93 -28.68
C THR A 268 -20.38 -8.53 -29.33
N TYR A 269 -21.01 -8.37 -30.50
CA TYR A 269 -21.28 -7.05 -31.06
C TYR A 269 -22.13 -6.18 -30.13
N LYS A 270 -23.17 -6.76 -29.51
CA LYS A 270 -23.99 -6.05 -28.50
C LYS A 270 -23.18 -5.60 -27.29
N ILE A 271 -22.26 -6.45 -26.81
CA ILE A 271 -21.36 -6.13 -25.69
C ILE A 271 -20.48 -4.93 -26.08
N VAL A 272 -19.87 -4.93 -27.25
CA VAL A 272 -18.94 -3.89 -27.70
C VAL A 272 -19.65 -2.56 -27.92
N ASP A 273 -20.80 -2.57 -28.62
CA ASP A 273 -21.66 -1.40 -28.80
C ASP A 273 -22.04 -0.80 -27.44
N SER A 274 -22.47 -1.64 -26.48
CA SER A 274 -22.85 -1.17 -25.15
C SER A 274 -21.67 -0.64 -24.34
N LEU A 275 -20.49 -1.28 -24.40
CA LEU A 275 -19.28 -0.78 -23.73
C LEU A 275 -18.85 0.57 -24.30
N TYR A 276 -18.92 0.74 -25.61
CA TYR A 276 -18.60 1.99 -26.29
C TYR A 276 -19.61 3.08 -25.92
N ALA A 277 -20.91 2.76 -25.94
CA ALA A 277 -21.98 3.64 -25.47
C ALA A 277 -21.79 4.07 -24.00
N LEU A 278 -21.38 3.17 -23.10
CA LEU A 278 -21.07 3.50 -21.70
C LEU A 278 -19.90 4.48 -21.59
N SER A 279 -18.85 4.29 -22.40
CA SER A 279 -17.67 5.18 -22.39
C SER A 279 -18.01 6.61 -22.83
N LEU A 280 -18.91 6.77 -23.80
CA LEU A 280 -19.37 8.06 -24.31
C LEU A 280 -20.46 8.71 -23.45
N SER A 281 -21.06 7.98 -22.51
CA SER A 281 -22.21 8.45 -21.73
C SER A 281 -21.86 9.54 -20.70
N THR A 282 -20.59 9.88 -20.49
CA THR A 282 -20.18 10.91 -19.51
C THR A 282 -20.72 12.30 -19.82
N THR A 283 -20.93 12.63 -21.09
CA THR A 283 -21.54 13.90 -21.52
C THR A 283 -23.06 13.93 -21.32
N ALA A 284 -23.73 12.77 -21.37
CA ALA A 284 -25.18 12.65 -21.19
C ALA A 284 -25.64 12.61 -19.71
N VAL A 285 -24.69 12.59 -18.76
CA VAL A 285 -24.94 12.35 -17.32
C VAL A 285 -24.46 13.55 -16.48
N GLN A 286 -24.29 14.73 -17.08
CA GLN A 286 -23.75 15.93 -16.40
C GLN A 286 -24.46 16.25 -15.07
N ASP A 287 -25.78 16.07 -15.00
CA ASP A 287 -26.58 16.39 -13.82
C ASP A 287 -26.50 15.33 -12.69
N ARG A 288 -25.96 14.12 -12.96
CA ARG A 288 -25.92 12.99 -12.02
C ARG A 288 -24.50 12.69 -11.56
N LYS A 289 -24.00 13.54 -10.65
CA LYS A 289 -22.62 13.51 -10.13
C LYS A 289 -22.12 12.13 -9.67
N SER A 290 -22.94 11.33 -8.98
CA SER A 290 -22.53 10.00 -8.49
C SER A 290 -22.35 8.97 -9.60
N ILE A 291 -23.26 8.93 -10.57
CA ILE A 291 -23.18 8.03 -11.73
C ILE A 291 -22.01 8.45 -12.63
N LYS A 292 -21.87 9.76 -12.87
CA LYS A 292 -20.74 10.32 -13.61
C LYS A 292 -19.39 9.91 -12.97
N TYR A 293 -19.25 10.11 -11.67
CA TYR A 293 -18.04 9.72 -10.92
C TYR A 293 -17.74 8.22 -11.05
N GLU A 294 -18.75 7.35 -10.95
CA GLU A 294 -18.53 5.90 -11.01
C GLU A 294 -18.14 5.43 -12.44
N ILE A 295 -18.69 6.05 -13.49
CA ILE A 295 -18.31 5.79 -14.89
C ILE A 295 -16.89 6.31 -15.14
N GLU A 296 -16.56 7.54 -14.72
CA GLU A 296 -15.22 8.13 -14.87
C GLU A 296 -14.16 7.28 -14.17
N LYS A 297 -14.45 6.79 -12.97
CA LYS A 297 -13.59 5.90 -12.19
C LYS A 297 -13.29 4.58 -12.91
N HIS A 298 -14.24 4.04 -13.67
CA HIS A 298 -14.09 2.75 -14.36
C HIS A 298 -13.83 2.87 -15.87
N ARG A 299 -13.72 4.08 -16.43
CA ARG A 299 -13.46 4.30 -17.87
C ARG A 299 -12.24 3.54 -18.37
N SER A 300 -11.12 3.63 -17.65
CA SER A 300 -9.91 2.88 -17.99
C SER A 300 -10.12 1.36 -18.01
N ALA A 301 -10.99 0.81 -17.16
CA ALA A 301 -11.34 -0.61 -17.18
C ALA A 301 -12.21 -0.96 -18.40
N ILE A 302 -13.10 -0.05 -18.84
CA ILE A 302 -13.87 -0.21 -20.10
C ILE A 302 -12.91 -0.28 -21.29
N GLY A 303 -11.94 0.64 -21.34
CA GLY A 303 -10.91 0.63 -22.37
C GLY A 303 -10.01 -0.59 -22.34
N GLN A 304 -9.64 -1.10 -21.15
CA GLN A 304 -8.91 -2.37 -21.02
C GLN A 304 -9.72 -3.56 -21.54
N CYS A 305 -11.04 -3.59 -21.30
CA CYS A 305 -11.91 -4.63 -21.83
C CYS A 305 -12.02 -4.58 -23.35
N LEU A 306 -12.20 -3.38 -23.92
CA LEU A 306 -12.24 -3.16 -25.37
C LEU A 306 -10.88 -3.48 -26.03
N ARG A 307 -9.77 -3.13 -25.38
CA ARG A 307 -8.42 -3.54 -25.78
C ARG A 307 -8.26 -5.05 -25.82
N ALA A 308 -8.69 -5.76 -24.77
CA ALA A 308 -8.59 -7.21 -24.71
C ALA A 308 -9.46 -7.84 -25.79
N PHE A 309 -10.68 -7.35 -25.98
CA PHE A 309 -11.60 -7.75 -27.04
C PHE A 309 -10.98 -7.59 -28.44
N ALA A 310 -10.40 -6.42 -28.72
CA ALA A 310 -9.77 -6.10 -30.01
C ALA A 310 -8.60 -7.04 -30.37
N SER A 311 -8.01 -7.71 -29.38
CA SER A 311 -6.91 -8.67 -29.59
C SER A 311 -7.32 -10.11 -29.82
N CYS A 312 -8.62 -10.44 -29.75
CA CYS A 312 -9.08 -11.83 -29.92
C CYS A 312 -10.27 -11.99 -30.85
N PHE A 313 -10.97 -10.91 -31.22
CA PHE A 313 -12.17 -11.01 -32.02
C PHE A 313 -11.83 -11.36 -33.48
N PRO A 314 -12.44 -12.40 -34.08
CA PRO A 314 -12.07 -12.90 -35.40
C PRO A 314 -12.67 -12.10 -36.57
N VAL A 315 -13.32 -10.96 -36.30
CA VAL A 315 -13.95 -10.10 -37.32
C VAL A 315 -13.45 -8.65 -37.20
N ALA A 316 -13.18 -8.01 -38.33
CA ALA A 316 -12.60 -6.66 -38.40
C ALA A 316 -13.67 -5.62 -38.06
N PHE A 317 -14.00 -5.52 -36.77
CA PHE A 317 -15.18 -4.77 -36.31
C PHE A 317 -15.05 -3.25 -36.44
N LEU A 318 -13.83 -2.71 -36.64
CA LEU A 318 -13.60 -1.29 -36.96
C LEU A 318 -13.56 -1.02 -38.48
N GLU A 319 -13.58 -2.07 -39.30
CA GLU A 319 -13.54 -2.00 -40.77
C GLU A 319 -14.69 -2.84 -41.35
N PRO A 320 -15.96 -2.41 -41.15
CA PRO A 320 -17.14 -3.20 -41.49
C PRO A 320 -17.20 -3.63 -42.96
N ASP A 321 -16.60 -2.85 -43.85
CA ASP A 321 -16.56 -3.10 -45.30
C ASP A 321 -15.86 -4.42 -45.69
N PHE A 322 -14.95 -4.94 -44.86
CA PHE A 322 -14.27 -6.22 -45.13
C PHE A 322 -14.99 -7.43 -44.53
N ASN A 323 -16.04 -7.22 -43.73
CA ASN A 323 -16.68 -8.31 -42.99
C ASN A 323 -17.51 -9.24 -43.87
N THR A 324 -17.86 -8.85 -45.10
CA THR A 324 -18.43 -9.77 -46.10
C THR A 324 -17.41 -10.76 -46.63
N ASN A 325 -16.12 -10.40 -46.66
CA ASN A 325 -15.05 -11.24 -47.20
C ASN A 325 -14.42 -12.14 -46.12
N ASN A 326 -14.65 -11.85 -44.84
CA ASN A 326 -14.06 -12.59 -43.72
C ASN A 326 -14.80 -13.90 -43.46
N ARG A 327 -14.11 -15.04 -43.55
CA ARG A 327 -14.69 -16.40 -43.35
C ARG A 327 -15.34 -16.65 -41.97
N PHE A 328 -14.91 -15.93 -40.94
CA PHE A 328 -15.43 -16.07 -39.58
C PHE A 328 -16.59 -15.11 -39.30
N SER A 329 -16.84 -14.17 -40.20
CA SER A 329 -17.94 -13.23 -40.10
C SER A 329 -19.27 -13.95 -40.33
N PHE A 330 -20.23 -13.67 -39.46
CA PHE A 330 -21.62 -14.07 -39.63
C PHE A 330 -22.19 -13.57 -40.97
N LEU A 331 -21.68 -12.43 -41.49
CA LEU A 331 -22.12 -11.86 -42.77
C LEU A 331 -21.66 -12.66 -43.99
N ASN A 332 -20.56 -13.42 -43.89
CA ASN A 332 -20.01 -14.21 -45.00
C ASN A 332 -20.65 -15.62 -45.11
N LYS A 333 -21.23 -16.14 -44.02
CA LYS A 333 -21.94 -17.43 -44.06
C LYS A 333 -23.25 -17.25 -44.86
N PHE A 334 -23.19 -17.63 -46.15
CA PHE A 334 -24.14 -17.35 -47.24
C PHE A 334 -25.66 -17.45 -46.94
N HIS A 335 -26.40 -16.51 -47.56
CA HIS A 335 -27.82 -16.45 -48.00
C HIS A 335 -29.01 -16.96 -47.15
N ASP A 336 -28.94 -18.04 -46.37
CA ASP A 336 -30.13 -18.74 -45.82
C ASP A 336 -30.60 -18.29 -44.42
N GLN A 337 -30.19 -17.11 -43.96
CA GLN A 337 -30.44 -16.67 -42.58
C GLN A 337 -31.17 -15.33 -42.47
N SER A 338 -31.92 -15.21 -41.37
CA SER A 338 -32.86 -14.14 -41.03
C SER A 338 -32.36 -12.73 -41.40
N VAL A 339 -33.12 -12.03 -42.26
CA VAL A 339 -32.92 -10.60 -42.60
C VAL A 339 -32.73 -9.75 -41.34
N LEU A 340 -33.47 -10.08 -40.27
CA LEU A 340 -33.41 -9.39 -38.99
C LEU A 340 -32.01 -9.49 -38.33
N ALA A 341 -31.30 -10.61 -38.47
CA ALA A 341 -29.97 -10.76 -37.88
C ALA A 341 -28.94 -9.86 -38.58
N ARG A 342 -29.07 -9.67 -39.90
CA ARG A 342 -28.21 -8.76 -40.68
C ARG A 342 -28.50 -7.29 -40.36
N GLU A 343 -29.77 -6.91 -40.29
CA GLU A 343 -30.19 -5.55 -39.91
C GLU A 343 -29.71 -5.19 -38.49
N MET A 344 -29.80 -6.13 -37.56
CA MET A 344 -29.30 -5.95 -36.20
C MET A 344 -27.79 -5.76 -36.16
N LEU A 345 -27.02 -6.58 -36.89
CA LEU A 345 -25.57 -6.42 -36.99
C LEU A 345 -25.17 -5.08 -37.60
N HIS A 346 -25.84 -4.67 -38.68
CA HIS A 346 -25.62 -3.36 -39.29
C HIS A 346 -25.86 -2.21 -38.29
N THR A 347 -26.96 -2.30 -37.51
CA THR A 347 -27.31 -1.29 -36.49
C THR A 347 -26.24 -1.18 -35.40
N TYR A 348 -25.73 -2.31 -34.90
CA TYR A 348 -24.67 -2.30 -33.88
C TYR A 348 -23.33 -1.85 -34.45
N SER A 349 -22.99 -2.26 -35.68
CA SER A 349 -21.77 -1.82 -36.36
C SER A 349 -21.77 -0.32 -36.62
N SER A 350 -22.91 0.30 -36.94
CA SER A 350 -22.98 1.75 -37.18
C SER A 350 -22.74 2.62 -35.93
N ASN A 351 -22.88 2.05 -34.73
CA ASN A 351 -22.62 2.76 -33.47
C ASN A 351 -21.16 2.66 -33.02
N ILE A 352 -20.41 1.70 -33.58
CA ILE A 352 -18.98 1.51 -33.36
C ILE A 352 -18.24 2.42 -34.34
N PRO A 353 -17.19 3.15 -33.90
CA PRO A 353 -16.49 4.08 -34.77
C PRO A 353 -15.66 3.34 -35.82
N LEU A 354 -15.41 3.98 -36.96
CA LEU A 354 -14.54 3.43 -38.01
C LEU A 354 -13.07 3.60 -37.63
N LEU A 355 -12.21 2.70 -38.15
CA LEU A 355 -10.77 2.70 -37.93
C LEU A 355 -10.14 4.06 -38.22
N ASP A 356 -10.42 4.63 -39.39
CA ASP A 356 -9.83 5.91 -39.85
C ASP A 356 -10.31 7.08 -38.98
N ASP A 357 -11.58 7.11 -38.57
CA ASP A 357 -12.14 8.16 -37.71
C ASP A 357 -11.46 8.19 -36.33
N VAL A 358 -11.21 7.02 -35.74
CA VAL A 358 -10.54 6.90 -34.44
C VAL A 358 -9.07 7.28 -34.57
N LEU A 359 -8.39 6.83 -35.63
CA LEU A 359 -7.00 7.17 -35.87
C LEU A 359 -6.82 8.67 -36.06
N GLN A 360 -7.65 9.30 -36.89
CA GLN A 360 -7.59 10.74 -37.15
C GLN A 360 -7.78 11.54 -35.85
N LYS A 361 -8.75 11.18 -35.01
CA LYS A 361 -8.93 11.84 -33.69
C LYS A 361 -7.71 11.73 -32.79
N ILE A 362 -7.03 10.59 -32.80
CA ILE A 362 -5.79 10.39 -32.03
C ILE A 362 -4.67 11.26 -32.61
N GLU A 363 -4.54 11.32 -33.94
CA GLU A 363 -3.55 12.16 -34.62
C GLU A 363 -3.81 13.66 -34.36
N ASP A 364 -5.06 14.10 -34.39
CA ASP A 364 -5.45 15.48 -34.10
C ASP A 364 -5.07 15.88 -32.67
N VAL A 365 -5.38 15.04 -31.68
CA VAL A 365 -4.98 15.28 -30.29
C VAL A 365 -3.46 15.26 -30.12
N ALA A 366 -2.77 14.32 -30.77
CA ALA A 366 -1.32 14.28 -30.77
C ALA A 366 -0.71 15.53 -31.41
N ASN A 367 -1.34 16.08 -32.45
CA ASN A 367 -0.84 17.25 -33.17
C ASN A 367 -1.06 18.56 -32.44
N VAL A 368 -2.18 18.70 -31.74
CA VAL A 368 -2.52 19.89 -30.94
C VAL A 368 -1.87 19.86 -29.54
N GLY A 369 -1.39 18.70 -29.08
CA GLY A 369 -0.88 18.53 -27.72
C GLY A 369 -2.01 18.53 -26.68
N GLY A 370 -3.16 17.92 -27.03
CA GLY A 370 -4.35 17.90 -26.17
C GLY A 370 -4.10 17.20 -24.85
N LYS A 371 -4.71 17.69 -23.76
CA LYS A 371 -4.50 17.14 -22.42
C LYS A 371 -5.49 16.04 -22.10
N TYR A 372 -5.12 15.16 -21.17
CA TYR A 372 -6.00 14.12 -20.65
C TYR A 372 -7.37 14.63 -20.20
N ASP A 373 -7.40 15.78 -19.52
CA ASP A 373 -8.62 16.35 -18.95
C ASP A 373 -9.60 16.88 -20.03
N ASP A 374 -9.12 17.15 -21.25
CA ASP A 374 -9.91 17.69 -22.35
C ASP A 374 -10.77 16.60 -23.00
N ASP A 375 -10.19 15.42 -23.26
CA ASP A 375 -10.92 14.24 -23.76
C ASP A 375 -10.34 12.92 -23.21
N PRO A 376 -10.77 12.50 -21.99
CA PRO A 376 -10.28 11.27 -21.36
C PRO A 376 -10.56 9.99 -22.16
N ASN A 377 -11.55 9.99 -23.07
CA ASN A 377 -11.93 8.79 -23.83
C ASN A 377 -10.86 8.43 -24.87
N ILE A 378 -10.18 9.43 -25.44
CA ILE A 378 -9.07 9.20 -26.36
C ILE A 378 -7.95 8.40 -25.67
N PHE A 379 -7.59 8.78 -24.44
CA PHE A 379 -6.49 8.18 -23.69
C PHE A 379 -6.83 6.83 -23.06
N ASP A 380 -7.98 6.73 -22.39
CA ASP A 380 -8.34 5.53 -21.64
C ASP A 380 -8.99 4.45 -22.54
N VAL A 381 -9.60 4.82 -23.68
CA VAL A 381 -10.39 3.89 -24.53
C VAL A 381 -9.83 3.75 -25.93
N HIS A 382 -9.76 4.83 -26.71
CA HIS A 382 -9.40 4.75 -28.14
C HIS A 382 -7.97 4.28 -28.35
N LEU A 383 -7.00 4.92 -27.70
CA LEU A 383 -5.57 4.59 -27.82
C LEU A 383 -5.28 3.11 -27.48
N PRO A 384 -5.64 2.58 -26.28
CA PRO A 384 -5.38 1.18 -25.94
C PRO A 384 -6.09 0.18 -26.88
N MET A 385 -7.33 0.48 -27.28
CA MET A 385 -8.11 -0.37 -28.19
C MET A 385 -7.44 -0.46 -29.57
N LEU A 386 -7.08 0.69 -30.16
CA LEU A 386 -6.53 0.76 -31.50
C LEU A 386 -5.14 0.11 -31.60
N CYS A 387 -4.29 0.30 -30.59
CA CYS A 387 -2.98 -0.36 -30.52
C CYS A 387 -3.11 -1.89 -30.59
N SER A 388 -4.09 -2.42 -29.87
CA SER A 388 -4.38 -3.86 -29.79
C SER A 388 -5.01 -4.40 -31.07
N TYR A 389 -5.98 -3.65 -31.62
CA TYR A 389 -6.65 -3.96 -32.88
C TYR A 389 -5.64 -4.06 -34.03
N MET A 390 -4.83 -3.02 -34.24
CA MET A 390 -3.86 -2.98 -35.34
C MET A 390 -2.79 -4.06 -35.18
N THR A 391 -2.31 -4.31 -33.96
CA THR A 391 -1.32 -5.39 -33.72
C THR A 391 -1.89 -6.75 -34.08
N TYR A 392 -3.15 -7.02 -33.72
CA TYR A 392 -3.80 -8.30 -33.99
C TYR A 392 -4.14 -8.47 -35.48
N TRP A 393 -4.69 -7.45 -36.13
CA TRP A 393 -5.17 -7.53 -37.52
C TRP A 393 -4.07 -7.45 -38.57
N ARG A 394 -2.90 -6.87 -38.25
CA ARG A 394 -1.75 -6.83 -39.18
C ARG A 394 -1.29 -8.21 -39.66
N GLN A 395 -1.49 -9.28 -38.88
CA GLN A 395 -1.12 -10.63 -39.33
C GLN A 395 -2.02 -11.15 -40.48
N PHE A 396 -3.19 -10.53 -40.68
CA PHE A 396 -4.17 -10.86 -41.72
C PHE A 396 -4.22 -9.82 -42.86
N GLY A 397 -3.44 -8.74 -42.78
CA GLY A 397 -3.31 -7.73 -43.84
C GLY A 397 -2.30 -8.13 -44.93
N GLU A 398 -2.04 -7.21 -45.87
CA GLU A 398 -1.16 -7.43 -47.03
C GLU A 398 0.27 -7.84 -46.64
N ASP A 399 0.78 -7.32 -45.52
CA ASP A 399 2.10 -7.65 -44.97
C ASP A 399 2.13 -9.01 -44.23
N GLY A 400 0.99 -9.68 -44.09
CA GLY A 400 0.76 -10.90 -43.30
C GLY A 400 0.81 -12.19 -44.12
N THR A 401 -0.02 -13.16 -43.75
CA THR A 401 -0.19 -14.38 -44.56
C THR A 401 -0.96 -14.03 -45.83
N PRO A 402 -0.45 -14.33 -47.04
CA PRO A 402 -1.16 -14.03 -48.27
C PRO A 402 -2.50 -14.77 -48.30
N SER A 403 -3.59 -14.01 -48.35
CA SER A 403 -4.94 -14.53 -48.57
C SER A 403 -5.45 -14.03 -49.92
N GLU A 404 -6.17 -14.86 -50.65
CA GLU A 404 -6.77 -14.51 -51.95
C GLU A 404 -7.83 -13.40 -51.80
N THR A 405 -8.44 -13.27 -50.62
CA THR A 405 -9.44 -12.24 -50.31
C THR A 405 -8.94 -11.28 -49.24
N LYS A 406 -9.05 -9.98 -49.51
CA LYS A 406 -8.68 -8.92 -48.57
C LYS A 406 -9.69 -8.83 -47.42
N VAL A 407 -9.22 -9.00 -46.18
CA VAL A 407 -10.04 -9.01 -44.95
C VAL A 407 -9.77 -7.83 -44.00
N THR A 408 -8.78 -6.98 -44.30
CA THR A 408 -8.45 -5.73 -43.57
C THR A 408 -7.55 -4.84 -44.45
N ASN A 409 -7.57 -3.53 -44.22
CA ASN A 409 -6.66 -2.54 -44.80
C ASN A 409 -5.40 -2.30 -43.96
N ILE A 410 -5.28 -2.91 -42.78
CA ILE A 410 -4.14 -2.65 -41.89
C ILE A 410 -2.83 -3.13 -42.51
N ASN A 411 -1.89 -2.20 -42.64
CA ASN A 411 -0.53 -2.41 -43.10
C ASN A 411 0.47 -1.75 -42.13
N SER A 412 1.77 -1.85 -42.44
CA SER A 412 2.83 -1.21 -41.66
C SER A 412 2.70 0.33 -41.58
N GLU A 413 2.11 1.01 -42.56
CA GLU A 413 1.92 2.47 -42.52
C GLU A 413 0.95 2.88 -41.41
N TYR A 414 -0.20 2.20 -41.30
CA TYR A 414 -1.18 2.41 -40.22
C TYR A 414 -0.57 2.21 -38.83
N ILE A 415 0.24 1.17 -38.66
CA ILE A 415 0.95 0.91 -37.40
C ILE A 415 1.92 2.05 -37.08
N ASN A 416 2.70 2.52 -38.06
CA ASN A 416 3.66 3.61 -37.85
C ASN A 416 2.95 4.91 -37.49
N LYS A 417 1.86 5.28 -38.20
CA LYS A 417 1.06 6.48 -37.89
C LYS A 417 0.56 6.47 -36.45
N LEU A 418 -0.10 5.37 -36.03
CA LEU A 418 -0.60 5.25 -34.67
C LEU A 418 0.51 5.25 -33.63
N PHE A 419 1.62 4.53 -33.88
CA PHE A 419 2.73 4.46 -32.93
C PHE A 419 3.40 5.82 -32.75
N VAL A 420 3.60 6.58 -33.84
CA VAL A 420 4.14 7.94 -33.81
C VAL A 420 3.20 8.89 -33.05
N ALA A 421 1.90 8.89 -33.38
CA ALA A 421 0.91 9.70 -32.67
C ALA A 421 0.90 9.38 -31.17
N ALA A 422 0.92 8.10 -30.82
CA ALA A 422 0.98 7.66 -29.43
C ALA A 422 2.27 8.08 -28.71
N LEU A 423 3.43 7.98 -29.36
CA LEU A 423 4.71 8.43 -28.79
C LEU A 423 4.73 9.96 -28.59
N LYS A 424 4.14 10.73 -29.50
CA LYS A 424 3.99 12.19 -29.36
C LYS A 424 3.15 12.53 -28.12
N VAL A 425 2.01 11.86 -27.94
CA VAL A 425 1.18 12.02 -26.74
C VAL A 425 1.95 11.64 -25.47
N VAL A 426 2.71 10.54 -25.48
CA VAL A 426 3.58 10.14 -24.35
C VAL A 426 4.63 11.21 -24.05
N ALA A 427 5.26 11.79 -25.07
CA ALA A 427 6.27 12.83 -24.92
C ALA A 427 5.70 14.10 -24.29
N ASP A 428 4.53 14.54 -24.73
CA ASP A 428 3.86 15.74 -24.21
C ASP A 428 3.50 15.58 -22.73
N HIS A 429 3.05 14.39 -22.33
CA HIS A 429 2.57 14.12 -20.97
C HIS A 429 3.64 13.65 -19.98
N THR A 430 4.83 13.27 -20.46
CA THR A 430 5.99 12.98 -19.59
C THR A 430 6.28 14.22 -18.73
N GLY A 431 6.48 14.04 -17.42
CA GLY A 431 6.68 15.11 -16.43
C GLY A 431 5.40 15.80 -15.94
N SER A 432 4.22 15.47 -16.49
CA SER A 432 2.95 16.10 -16.08
C SER A 432 2.35 15.41 -14.84
N LYS A 433 1.80 16.18 -13.89
CA LYS A 433 1.17 15.66 -12.66
C LYS A 433 -0.05 14.77 -12.95
N ASN A 434 -0.90 15.17 -13.90
CA ASN A 434 -2.19 14.50 -14.19
C ASN A 434 -2.07 13.25 -15.09
N ALA A 435 -0.86 12.84 -15.49
CA ALA A 435 -0.64 11.80 -16.47
C ALA A 435 -0.45 10.38 -15.90
N ILE A 436 -1.16 10.02 -14.82
CA ILE A 436 -1.09 8.67 -14.19
C ILE A 436 -1.47 7.55 -15.19
N TRP A 437 -2.29 7.88 -16.19
CA TRP A 437 -2.73 6.97 -17.23
C TRP A 437 -1.59 6.41 -18.11
N LEU A 438 -0.45 7.10 -18.21
CA LEU A 438 0.70 6.69 -19.05
C LEU A 438 1.16 5.26 -18.74
N PHE A 439 1.34 4.93 -17.46
CA PHE A 439 1.77 3.60 -17.03
C PHE A 439 0.77 2.48 -17.41
N ARG A 440 -0.54 2.80 -17.47
CA ARG A 440 -1.57 1.83 -17.91
C ARG A 440 -1.58 1.66 -19.43
N PHE A 441 -1.31 2.74 -20.15
CA PHE A 441 -1.37 2.78 -21.60
C PHE A 441 -0.14 2.16 -22.27
N THR A 442 1.09 2.53 -21.87
CA THR A 442 2.32 2.14 -22.58
C THR A 442 2.54 0.63 -22.77
N PRO A 443 2.06 -0.29 -21.90
CA PRO A 443 2.08 -1.72 -22.19
C PRO A 443 1.30 -2.13 -23.44
N SER A 444 0.39 -1.28 -23.94
CA SER A 444 -0.37 -1.48 -25.19
C SER A 444 0.43 -1.18 -26.44
N LEU A 445 1.46 -0.32 -26.34
CA LEU A 445 2.36 0.01 -27.46
C LEU A 445 3.45 -1.03 -27.68
N GLN A 446 3.86 -1.72 -26.61
CA GLN A 446 4.96 -2.68 -26.69
C GLN A 446 4.79 -3.78 -27.76
N PRO A 447 3.59 -4.37 -27.97
CA PRO A 447 3.37 -5.36 -29.02
C PRO A 447 3.48 -4.81 -30.45
N MET A 448 3.38 -3.49 -30.65
CA MET A 448 3.48 -2.85 -31.96
C MET A 448 4.94 -2.73 -32.43
N ILE A 449 5.89 -2.59 -31.50
CA ILE A 449 7.31 -2.31 -31.76
C ILE A 449 7.93 -3.17 -32.88
N PRO A 450 7.71 -4.51 -32.96
CA PRO A 450 8.27 -5.34 -34.04
C PRO A 450 7.88 -4.91 -35.46
N TYR A 451 6.83 -4.12 -35.62
CA TYR A 451 6.24 -3.74 -36.91
C TYR A 451 6.45 -2.24 -37.25
N VAL A 452 7.13 -1.50 -36.36
CA VAL A 452 7.41 -0.07 -36.52
C VAL A 452 8.79 0.11 -37.16
N THR A 453 8.95 1.20 -37.92
CA THR A 453 10.23 1.63 -38.48
C THR A 453 11.20 2.14 -37.39
N ILE A 454 12.47 2.35 -37.77
CA ILE A 454 13.48 2.92 -36.86
C ILE A 454 13.31 4.44 -36.66
N ASP A 455 12.57 5.10 -37.56
CA ASP A 455 12.43 6.55 -37.68
C ASP A 455 12.00 7.28 -36.38
N PRO A 456 11.12 6.73 -35.52
CA PRO A 456 10.70 7.40 -34.29
C PRO A 456 11.81 7.59 -33.23
N LEU A 457 13.00 7.02 -33.45
CA LEU A 457 14.13 7.13 -32.53
C LEU A 457 14.52 8.59 -32.26
N ASN A 458 14.69 9.38 -33.32
CA ASN A 458 15.25 10.73 -33.22
C ASN A 458 14.22 11.74 -32.74
N ASP A 459 13.01 11.66 -33.29
CA ASP A 459 11.98 12.69 -33.07
C ASP A 459 11.17 12.47 -31.79
N TYR A 460 11.16 11.25 -31.23
CA TYR A 460 10.32 10.91 -30.07
C TYR A 460 11.07 10.21 -28.95
N LEU A 461 11.70 9.05 -29.20
CA LEU A 461 12.32 8.26 -28.13
C LEU A 461 13.47 9.02 -27.45
N LEU A 462 14.35 9.66 -28.23
CA LEU A 462 15.46 10.43 -27.69
C LEU A 462 14.99 11.67 -26.90
N PRO A 463 14.04 12.51 -27.40
CA PRO A 463 13.46 13.59 -26.62
C PRO A 463 12.81 13.16 -25.30
N ILE A 464 12.07 12.04 -25.29
CA ILE A 464 11.48 11.50 -24.05
C ILE A 464 12.58 11.12 -23.05
N ALA A 465 13.62 10.41 -23.50
CA ALA A 465 14.76 10.04 -22.66
C ALA A 465 15.47 11.28 -22.08
N ALA A 466 15.68 12.32 -22.90
CA ALA A 466 16.28 13.58 -22.48
C ALA A 466 15.40 14.36 -21.49
N LYS A 467 14.07 14.27 -21.60
CA LYS A 467 13.11 14.87 -20.66
C LYS A 467 13.14 14.15 -19.31
N ILE A 468 13.13 12.81 -19.31
CA ILE A 468 13.27 11.99 -18.09
C ILE A 468 14.61 12.26 -17.40
N ARG A 469 15.70 12.39 -18.16
CA ARG A 469 17.00 12.80 -17.60
C ARG A 469 16.93 14.14 -16.88
N ARG A 470 16.38 15.17 -17.52
CA ARG A 470 16.21 16.51 -16.90
C ARG A 470 15.36 16.44 -15.63
N SER A 471 14.26 15.68 -15.66
CA SER A 471 13.43 15.44 -14.47
C SER A 471 14.18 14.71 -13.36
N ALA A 472 15.06 13.74 -13.69
CA ALA A 472 15.89 13.06 -12.70
C ALA A 472 16.93 13.98 -12.06
N GLU A 473 17.59 14.83 -12.86
CA GLU A 473 18.54 15.84 -12.38
C GLU A 473 17.85 16.86 -11.45
N GLN A 474 16.65 17.31 -11.81
CA GLN A 474 15.86 18.22 -10.96
C GLN A 474 15.41 17.56 -9.66
N ALA A 475 14.84 16.35 -9.74
CA ALA A 475 14.38 15.61 -8.56
C ALA A 475 15.53 15.33 -7.58
N PHE A 476 16.72 15.00 -8.10
CA PHE A 476 17.93 14.81 -7.29
C PHE A 476 18.36 16.08 -6.58
N LYS A 477 18.31 17.23 -7.28
CA LYS A 477 18.65 18.52 -6.69
C LYS A 477 17.70 18.90 -5.55
N GLU A 478 16.40 18.64 -5.69
CA GLU A 478 15.42 18.89 -4.62
C GLU A 478 15.57 17.87 -3.46
N GLU A 479 15.91 16.61 -3.74
CA GLU A 479 16.27 15.62 -2.71
C GLU A 479 17.50 16.08 -1.91
N GLU A 480 18.53 16.58 -2.59
CA GLU A 480 19.74 17.12 -1.93
C GLU A 480 19.46 18.41 -1.15
N ARG A 481 18.56 19.27 -1.66
CA ARG A 481 18.08 20.45 -0.92
C ARG A 481 17.34 20.06 0.35
N LEU A 482 16.47 19.04 0.28
CA LEU A 482 15.79 18.50 1.46
C LEU A 482 16.79 17.92 2.48
N ARG A 483 17.84 17.23 1.99
CA ARG A 483 18.91 16.67 2.84
C ARG A 483 19.72 17.75 3.54
N THR A 484 20.01 18.86 2.86
CA THR A 484 20.87 19.95 3.38
C THR A 484 20.10 21.00 4.17
N HIS A 485 18.84 21.25 3.82
CA HIS A 485 17.98 22.31 4.39
C HIS A 485 16.55 21.80 4.66
N PRO A 486 16.37 20.85 5.60
CA PRO A 486 15.07 20.20 5.85
C PRO A 486 13.98 21.16 6.37
N GLU A 487 14.37 22.20 7.09
CA GLU A 487 13.46 23.22 7.67
C GLU A 487 12.71 24.05 6.60
N THR A 488 13.27 24.17 5.40
CA THR A 488 12.78 25.08 4.34
C THR A 488 12.20 24.35 3.13
N THR A 489 12.29 23.02 3.12
CA THR A 489 11.95 22.20 1.95
C THR A 489 10.72 21.37 2.27
N ASP A 490 9.67 21.50 1.46
CA ASP A 490 8.45 20.69 1.61
C ASP A 490 8.74 19.23 1.19
N GLU A 491 8.84 18.36 2.19
CA GLU A 491 9.00 16.92 2.00
C GLU A 491 7.94 16.31 1.07
N ASN A 492 6.71 16.81 1.09
CA ASN A 492 5.63 16.26 0.25
C ASN A 492 5.83 16.61 -1.22
N ALA A 493 6.33 17.81 -1.53
CA ALA A 493 6.62 18.23 -2.89
C ALA A 493 7.73 17.37 -3.51
N VAL A 494 8.80 17.08 -2.76
CA VAL A 494 9.89 16.19 -3.20
C VAL A 494 9.38 14.77 -3.48
N ILE A 495 8.53 14.24 -2.60
CA ILE A 495 7.91 12.91 -2.80
C ILE A 495 7.01 12.90 -4.05
N GLU A 496 6.24 13.97 -4.27
CA GLU A 496 5.38 14.10 -5.45
C GLU A 496 6.21 14.12 -6.75
N GLU A 497 7.26 14.95 -6.82
CA GLU A 497 8.17 15.01 -7.96
C GLU A 497 8.86 13.67 -8.23
N ASN A 498 9.34 12.99 -7.18
CA ASN A 498 9.92 11.66 -7.28
C ASN A 498 8.89 10.66 -7.84
N SER A 499 7.63 10.71 -7.39
CA SER A 499 6.59 9.81 -7.87
C SER A 499 6.28 9.98 -9.37
N ILE A 500 6.36 11.21 -9.88
CA ILE A 500 6.20 11.52 -11.30
C ILE A 500 7.36 10.94 -12.10
N LEU A 501 8.59 11.15 -11.63
CA LEU A 501 9.79 10.59 -12.24
C LEU A 501 9.73 9.06 -12.31
N VAL A 502 9.38 8.40 -11.21
CA VAL A 502 9.25 6.93 -11.18
C VAL A 502 8.17 6.47 -12.16
N ARG A 503 7.00 7.11 -12.18
CA ARG A 503 5.94 6.78 -13.16
C ARG A 503 6.47 6.86 -14.59
N ASP A 504 7.16 7.94 -14.93
CA ASP A 504 7.64 8.19 -16.30
C ASP A 504 8.70 7.17 -16.71
N ILE A 505 9.66 6.86 -15.83
CA ILE A 505 10.63 5.78 -16.01
C ILE A 505 9.93 4.44 -16.28
N TYR A 506 8.97 4.07 -15.43
CA TYR A 506 8.26 2.79 -15.55
C TYR A 506 7.28 2.75 -16.74
N SER A 507 6.89 3.90 -17.27
CA SER A 507 6.09 3.98 -18.50
C SER A 507 6.94 3.84 -19.76
N PHE A 508 8.12 4.49 -19.81
CA PHE A 508 8.95 4.63 -21.01
C PHE A 508 10.02 3.53 -21.13
N TYR A 509 10.71 3.16 -20.05
CA TYR A 509 11.86 2.25 -20.12
C TYR A 509 11.48 0.86 -20.67
N PRO A 510 10.30 0.28 -20.35
CA PRO A 510 9.86 -0.95 -20.99
C PRO A 510 9.70 -0.85 -22.51
N LEU A 511 9.27 0.31 -23.04
CA LEU A 511 9.22 0.57 -24.49
C LEU A 511 10.64 0.64 -25.05
N LEU A 512 11.51 1.39 -24.38
CA LEU A 512 12.89 1.58 -24.81
C LEU A 512 13.69 0.27 -24.83
N ILE A 513 13.50 -0.59 -23.84
CA ILE A 513 14.12 -1.93 -23.77
C ILE A 513 13.74 -2.76 -24.99
N LYS A 514 12.43 -2.85 -25.30
CA LYS A 514 11.94 -3.63 -26.44
C LYS A 514 12.40 -3.05 -27.77
N PHE A 515 12.37 -1.73 -27.92
CA PHE A 515 12.85 -1.05 -29.12
C PHE A 515 14.36 -1.26 -29.33
N THR A 516 15.13 -1.16 -28.25
CA THR A 516 16.57 -1.46 -28.26
C THR A 516 16.82 -2.90 -28.69
N ASP A 517 16.09 -3.87 -28.14
CA ASP A 517 16.27 -5.29 -28.48
C ASP A 517 16.05 -5.58 -29.96
N LEU A 518 15.06 -4.92 -30.57
CA LEU A 518 14.75 -5.05 -31.98
C LEU A 518 15.89 -4.51 -32.87
N HIS A 519 16.43 -3.33 -32.54
CA HIS A 519 17.39 -2.62 -33.40
C HIS A 519 18.86 -2.77 -32.99
N LYS A 520 19.17 -3.44 -31.87
CA LYS A 520 20.53 -3.58 -31.32
C LYS A 520 21.55 -4.06 -32.34
N ALA A 521 21.23 -5.09 -33.12
CA ALA A 521 22.14 -5.61 -34.13
C ALA A 521 22.44 -4.59 -35.24
N HIS A 522 21.46 -3.75 -35.59
CA HIS A 522 21.65 -2.66 -36.55
C HIS A 522 22.51 -1.54 -35.94
N TRP A 523 22.22 -1.10 -34.72
CA TRP A 523 22.97 -0.04 -34.02
C TRP A 523 24.43 -0.41 -33.77
N LEU A 524 24.72 -1.70 -33.52
CA LEU A 524 26.11 -2.16 -33.38
C LEU A 524 26.88 -2.15 -34.71
N LYS A 525 26.21 -2.42 -35.84
CA LYS A 525 26.82 -2.39 -37.18
C LYS A 525 26.95 -0.97 -37.73
N LYS A 526 25.98 -0.10 -37.42
CA LYS A 526 25.89 1.29 -37.85
C LYS A 526 25.63 2.18 -36.62
N PRO A 527 26.68 2.52 -35.84
CA PRO A 527 26.53 3.42 -34.71
C PRO A 527 26.14 4.83 -35.18
N SER A 528 25.32 5.51 -34.39
CA SER A 528 24.86 6.88 -34.67
C SER A 528 25.03 7.78 -33.44
N LEU A 529 25.02 9.10 -33.61
CA LEU A 529 25.09 10.03 -32.48
C LEU A 529 23.89 9.86 -31.55
N GLU A 530 22.71 9.65 -32.12
CA GLU A 530 21.43 9.59 -31.43
C GLU A 530 21.33 8.34 -30.55
N THR A 531 21.80 7.19 -31.06
CA THR A 531 21.89 5.95 -30.26
C THR A 531 22.87 6.08 -29.10
N ASN A 532 23.96 6.85 -29.26
CA ASN A 532 24.84 7.19 -28.15
C ASN A 532 24.17 8.14 -27.14
N CYS A 533 23.57 9.24 -27.60
CA CYS A 533 22.87 10.17 -26.72
C CYS A 533 21.75 9.47 -25.94
N LEU A 534 21.08 8.49 -26.54
CA LEU A 534 20.10 7.66 -25.86
C LEU A 534 20.71 6.86 -24.70
N TYR A 535 21.86 6.20 -24.93
CA TYR A 535 22.62 5.54 -23.86
C TYR A 535 23.04 6.54 -22.77
N GLU A 536 23.60 7.69 -23.14
CA GLU A 536 24.06 8.71 -22.20
C GLU A 536 22.92 9.22 -21.30
N ASN A 537 21.72 9.45 -21.86
CA ASN A 537 20.55 9.85 -21.08
C ASN A 537 20.17 8.80 -20.02
N VAL A 538 20.12 7.52 -20.40
CA VAL A 538 19.78 6.42 -19.48
C VAL A 538 20.90 6.20 -18.45
N ALA A 539 22.17 6.37 -18.83
CA ALA A 539 23.32 6.22 -17.95
C ALA A 539 23.35 7.30 -16.85
N VAL A 540 23.02 8.55 -17.17
CA VAL A 540 22.88 9.62 -16.17
C VAL A 540 21.74 9.32 -15.20
N VAL A 541 20.56 8.94 -15.72
CA VAL A 541 19.43 8.57 -14.85
C VAL A 541 19.80 7.40 -13.95
N PHE A 542 20.50 6.38 -14.46
CA PHE A 542 20.99 5.27 -13.65
C PHE A 542 21.94 5.71 -12.54
N LYS A 543 22.90 6.59 -12.84
CA LYS A 543 23.84 7.09 -11.84
C LYS A 543 23.10 7.78 -10.69
N ILE A 544 22.22 8.74 -11.03
CA ILE A 544 21.38 9.43 -10.07
C ILE A 544 20.55 8.41 -9.27
N TRP A 545 19.90 7.46 -9.96
CA TRP A 545 19.09 6.41 -9.33
C TRP A 545 19.88 5.52 -8.36
N SER A 546 21.16 5.26 -8.64
CA SER A 546 22.03 4.45 -7.78
C SER A 546 22.49 5.19 -6.52
N GLU A 547 22.45 6.53 -6.54
CA GLU A 547 22.85 7.41 -5.44
C GLU A 547 21.65 7.87 -4.59
N SER A 548 20.47 8.02 -5.20
CA SER A 548 19.19 8.46 -4.58
C SER A 548 18.44 7.39 -3.80
N GLN A 549 17.45 7.82 -3.01
CA GLN A 549 16.49 6.95 -2.32
C GLN A 549 15.22 6.64 -3.13
N PHE A 550 15.19 6.89 -4.45
CA PHE A 550 13.99 6.78 -5.29
C PHE A 550 13.32 5.39 -5.31
N GLU A 551 14.05 4.30 -5.01
CA GLU A 551 13.49 2.94 -5.02
C GLU A 551 12.50 2.65 -3.88
N ASP A 552 12.55 3.41 -2.78
CA ASP A 552 11.81 3.07 -1.57
C ASP A 552 10.33 3.49 -1.57
N ASP A 553 9.88 4.28 -2.55
CA ASP A 553 8.53 4.83 -2.60
C ASP A 553 7.52 4.02 -3.45
N VAL A 554 7.97 3.02 -4.23
CA VAL A 554 7.09 2.23 -5.10
C VAL A 554 7.29 0.73 -4.86
N GLY A 555 6.59 0.20 -3.85
CA GLY A 555 6.42 -1.25 -3.71
C GLY A 555 5.61 -1.84 -4.89
N PRO A 556 5.73 -3.15 -5.20
CA PRO A 556 5.18 -3.78 -6.42
C PRO A 556 3.65 -3.88 -6.49
N SER A 557 2.93 -3.26 -5.55
CA SER A 557 1.47 -3.27 -5.48
C SER A 557 0.97 -1.83 -5.48
N ILE A 558 0.82 -1.25 -6.68
CA ILE A 558 0.15 0.03 -6.89
C ILE A 558 -1.37 -0.20 -6.72
N GLU A 559 -1.80 -0.43 -5.49
CA GLU A 559 -3.10 0.06 -5.02
C GLU A 559 -2.81 1.40 -4.37
N VAL A 560 -3.17 2.50 -5.05
CA VAL A 560 -3.09 3.85 -4.48
C VAL A 560 -4.08 3.92 -3.31
N LYS A 561 -3.62 3.57 -2.10
CA LYS A 561 -4.40 3.75 -0.88
C LYS A 561 -4.33 5.21 -0.49
N THR A 562 -5.36 5.97 -0.80
CA THR A 562 -5.53 7.37 -0.39
C THR A 562 -5.89 7.46 1.11
N GLY A 563 -5.35 8.48 1.81
CA GLY A 563 -5.74 8.85 3.18
C GLY A 563 -4.71 8.54 4.29
N LYS A 564 -5.11 8.73 5.56
CA LYS A 564 -4.28 8.61 6.78
C LYS A 564 -3.49 7.28 6.90
N ALA A 565 -3.91 6.23 6.20
CA ALA A 565 -3.20 4.94 6.13
C ALA A 565 -1.87 5.00 5.35
N ALA A 566 -1.75 5.86 4.34
CA ALA A 566 -0.49 6.10 3.62
C ALA A 566 0.55 6.79 4.52
N VAL A 567 0.10 7.72 5.37
CA VAL A 567 0.93 8.46 6.34
C VAL A 567 1.47 7.52 7.44
N ALA A 568 0.65 6.57 7.90
CA ALA A 568 1.05 5.59 8.93
C ALA A 568 2.09 4.58 8.42
N VAL A 569 2.01 4.14 7.16
CA VAL A 569 3.04 3.29 6.53
C VAL A 569 4.33 4.07 6.32
N ARG A 570 4.26 5.36 5.94
CA ARG A 570 5.41 6.25 5.77
C ARG A 570 6.16 6.54 7.07
N LYS A 571 5.45 6.82 8.19
CA LYS A 571 6.09 7.02 9.52
C LYS A 571 6.80 5.76 10.04
N LYS A 572 6.31 4.57 9.71
CA LYS A 572 6.93 3.30 10.12
C LYS A 572 8.18 2.94 9.31
N LYS A 573 8.30 3.46 8.07
CA LYS A 573 9.44 3.22 7.17
C LYS A 573 10.62 4.18 7.41
N ARG A 574 10.37 5.41 7.89
CA ARG A 574 11.41 6.43 8.20
C ARG A 574 12.40 6.05 9.32
N ARG A 575 12.06 5.12 10.24
CA ARG A 575 12.94 4.73 11.37
C ARG A 575 13.87 3.54 11.08
N VAL A 576 13.85 2.97 9.87
CA VAL A 576 14.71 1.83 9.50
C VAL A 576 15.60 2.24 8.33
N SER A 577 16.77 2.81 8.63
CA SER A 577 17.81 3.04 7.63
C SER A 577 18.43 1.69 7.19
N LYS A 578 17.73 0.92 6.37
CA LYS A 578 18.30 -0.23 5.66
C LYS A 578 17.32 -0.78 4.61
N ARG A 579 17.74 -0.79 3.34
CA ARG A 579 17.96 -2.01 2.51
C ARG A 579 18.24 -1.66 1.04
N ARG A 580 19.50 -1.83 0.60
CA ARG A 580 19.94 -1.83 -0.82
C ARG A 580 19.90 -3.23 -1.48
N ASP A 581 19.14 -4.18 -0.91
CA ASP A 581 19.14 -5.58 -1.38
C ASP A 581 18.14 -5.84 -2.55
N GLN A 582 17.41 -4.83 -3.03
CA GLN A 582 16.42 -4.97 -4.13
C GLN A 582 16.81 -4.29 -5.46
N SER A 583 17.94 -3.58 -5.52
CA SER A 583 18.34 -2.78 -6.69
C SER A 583 18.75 -3.62 -7.91
N GLY A 584 19.13 -4.89 -7.73
CA GLY A 584 19.52 -5.79 -8.83
C GLY A 584 18.41 -6.10 -9.85
N ASN A 585 17.13 -5.92 -9.48
CA ASN A 585 15.96 -6.16 -10.34
C ASN A 585 15.26 -4.88 -10.82
N SER A 586 15.92 -3.71 -10.69
CA SER A 586 15.35 -2.43 -11.10
C SER A 586 15.20 -2.32 -12.63
N ILE A 587 14.09 -1.74 -13.10
CA ILE A 587 13.86 -1.47 -14.54
C ILE A 587 14.93 -0.52 -15.11
N VAL A 588 15.47 0.37 -14.28
CA VAL A 588 16.55 1.29 -14.65
C VAL A 588 17.82 0.52 -14.98
N VAL A 589 18.18 -0.44 -14.12
CA VAL A 589 19.32 -1.35 -14.33
C VAL A 589 19.10 -2.21 -15.58
N ALA A 590 17.89 -2.75 -15.77
CA ALA A 590 17.56 -3.56 -16.95
C ALA A 590 17.69 -2.75 -18.25
N CYS A 591 17.20 -1.50 -18.26
CA CYS A 591 17.30 -0.61 -19.42
C CYS A 591 18.75 -0.25 -19.74
N LEU A 592 19.54 0.15 -18.73
CA LEU A 592 20.96 0.44 -18.90
C LEU A 592 21.71 -0.75 -19.47
N LYS A 593 21.53 -1.96 -18.92
CA LYS A 593 22.18 -3.19 -19.40
C LYS A 593 21.85 -3.50 -20.86
N ARG A 594 20.63 -3.20 -21.30
CA ARG A 594 20.21 -3.44 -22.69
C ARG A 594 20.93 -2.52 -23.67
N LEU A 595 21.09 -1.25 -23.29
CA LEU A 595 21.79 -0.21 -24.05
C LEU A 595 23.31 -0.24 -23.88
N LEU A 596 23.84 -0.89 -22.84
CA LEU A 596 25.27 -0.89 -22.52
C LEU A 596 26.17 -1.31 -23.70
N PRO A 597 25.83 -2.35 -24.50
CA PRO A 597 26.63 -2.69 -25.68
C PRO A 597 26.69 -1.57 -26.73
N VAL A 598 25.63 -0.75 -26.84
CA VAL A 598 25.60 0.42 -27.73
C VAL A 598 26.60 1.48 -27.24
N GLY A 599 26.62 1.75 -25.94
CA GLY A 599 27.59 2.67 -25.33
C GLY A 599 29.04 2.16 -25.41
N LEU A 600 29.26 0.85 -25.24
CA LEU A 600 30.60 0.26 -25.36
C LEU A 600 31.13 0.25 -26.80
N ASN A 601 30.25 0.18 -27.80
CA ASN A 601 30.61 0.18 -29.23
C ASN A 601 31.24 1.49 -29.71
N LEU A 602 31.28 2.53 -28.88
CA LEU A 602 31.96 3.80 -29.16
C LEU A 602 33.48 3.71 -29.01
N PHE A 603 33.95 2.76 -28.21
CA PHE A 603 35.35 2.64 -27.83
C PHE A 603 36.06 1.60 -28.70
N GLY A 604 37.30 1.91 -29.09
CA GLY A 604 38.19 0.94 -29.72
C GLY A 604 38.71 -0.10 -28.75
N GLY A 605 39.42 -1.11 -29.28
CA GLY A 605 40.01 -2.15 -28.44
C GLY A 605 41.02 -1.61 -27.42
N SER A 606 41.79 -0.57 -27.75
CA SER A 606 42.69 0.10 -26.80
C SER A 606 41.97 0.85 -25.69
N GLU A 607 40.91 1.57 -26.04
CA GLU A 607 40.12 2.38 -25.13
C GLU A 607 39.31 1.51 -24.18
N LEU A 608 38.82 0.35 -24.64
CA LEU A 608 38.15 -0.65 -23.79
C LEU A 608 39.09 -1.25 -22.75
N ASP A 609 40.38 -1.45 -23.06
CA ASP A 609 41.39 -1.90 -22.09
C ASP A 609 41.65 -0.82 -21.02
N ILE A 610 41.74 0.44 -21.44
CA ILE A 610 41.86 1.58 -20.52
C ILE A 610 40.60 1.67 -19.64
N LEU A 611 39.41 1.53 -20.23
CA LEU A 611 38.12 1.59 -19.53
C LEU A 611 38.00 0.52 -18.44
N GLN A 612 38.46 -0.70 -18.69
CA GLN A 612 38.46 -1.76 -17.68
C GLN A 612 39.34 -1.40 -16.47
N LYS A 613 40.52 -0.82 -16.70
CA LYS A 613 41.41 -0.34 -15.62
C LYS A 613 40.80 0.84 -14.87
N VAL A 614 40.13 1.75 -15.58
CA VAL A 614 39.40 2.88 -14.98
C VAL A 614 38.27 2.38 -14.07
N LYS A 615 37.51 1.37 -14.51
CA LYS A 615 36.49 0.71 -13.68
C LYS A 615 37.08 0.16 -12.38
N GLU A 616 38.21 -0.55 -12.45
CA GLU A 616 38.90 -1.09 -11.27
C GLU A 616 39.34 0.02 -10.30
N LYS A 617 39.83 1.15 -10.84
CA LYS A 617 40.18 2.33 -10.05
C LYS A 617 38.98 2.99 -9.36
N PHE A 618 37.83 3.08 -10.04
CA PHE A 618 36.58 3.55 -9.40
C PHE A 618 36.09 2.60 -8.31
N ILE A 619 36.21 1.28 -8.50
CA ILE A 619 35.89 0.28 -7.48
C ILE A 619 36.83 0.44 -6.27
N ALA A 620 38.11 0.72 -6.52
CA ALA A 620 39.11 1.02 -5.49
C ALA A 620 38.92 2.39 -4.81
N ARG A 621 38.02 3.24 -5.32
CA ARG A 621 37.75 4.61 -4.86
C ARG A 621 38.95 5.56 -4.98
N ASP A 622 39.73 5.42 -6.05
CA ASP A 622 40.76 6.39 -6.43
C ASP A 622 40.14 7.79 -6.70
N ASN A 623 40.92 8.86 -6.51
CA ASN A 623 40.46 10.23 -6.75
C ASN A 623 40.18 10.47 -8.26
N GLU A 624 39.09 11.16 -8.60
CA GLU A 624 38.70 11.43 -10.00
C GLU A 624 39.80 12.14 -10.82
N GLU A 625 40.55 13.07 -10.22
CA GLU A 625 41.67 13.76 -10.89
C GLU A 625 42.83 12.81 -11.23
N GLN A 626 43.08 11.81 -10.36
CA GLN A 626 44.08 10.77 -10.60
C GLN A 626 43.62 9.81 -11.71
N ILE A 627 42.33 9.52 -11.77
CA ILE A 627 41.74 8.71 -12.85
C ILE A 627 41.84 9.46 -14.18
N ARG A 628 41.52 10.76 -14.22
CA ARG A 628 41.63 11.59 -15.43
C ARG A 628 43.08 11.67 -15.95
N SER A 629 44.05 11.92 -15.06
CA SER A 629 45.47 11.96 -15.44
C SER A 629 46.00 10.58 -15.89
N PHE A 630 45.50 9.48 -15.30
CA PHE A 630 45.78 8.12 -15.78
C PHE A 630 45.26 7.88 -17.20
N ILE A 631 44.05 8.33 -17.53
CA ILE A 631 43.49 8.20 -18.88
C ILE A 631 44.31 9.03 -19.87
N GLN A 632 44.64 10.28 -19.54
CA GLN A 632 45.45 11.15 -20.41
C GLN A 632 46.84 10.58 -20.68
N SER A 633 47.53 10.10 -19.64
CA SER A 633 48.84 9.46 -19.79
C SER A 633 48.75 8.18 -20.64
N SER A 634 47.75 7.32 -20.40
CA SER A 634 47.55 6.07 -21.14
C SER A 634 47.19 6.27 -22.61
N LEU A 635 46.53 7.37 -22.97
CA LEU A 635 46.22 7.73 -24.36
C LEU A 635 47.45 8.30 -25.11
N ASN A 636 48.40 8.91 -24.38
CA ASN A 636 49.57 9.60 -24.94
C ASN A 636 50.83 8.73 -25.08
N VAL A 637 50.87 7.53 -24.50
CA VAL A 637 52.06 6.66 -24.59
C VAL A 637 52.27 6.22 -26.05
N PRO A 638 53.41 6.57 -26.70
CA PRO A 638 53.83 5.90 -27.93
C PRO A 638 54.08 4.44 -27.56
N LYS A 639 53.31 3.53 -28.13
CA LYS A 639 53.39 2.10 -27.79
C LYS A 639 54.76 1.56 -28.21
N GLU A 640 55.73 1.56 -27.29
CA GLU A 640 57.01 0.91 -27.49
C GLU A 640 56.76 -0.56 -27.87
N GLN A 641 57.33 -0.96 -29.01
CA GLN A 641 57.24 -2.30 -29.56
C GLN A 641 58.11 -3.25 -28.74
N ASP A 642 57.59 -3.70 -27.61
CA ASP A 642 58.26 -4.74 -26.86
C ASP A 642 57.98 -6.10 -27.54
N ARG A 643 58.97 -6.61 -28.28
CA ARG A 643 58.88 -7.70 -29.27
C ARG A 643 58.59 -9.09 -28.68
N ASN A 644 58.37 -9.19 -27.36
CA ASN A 644 58.47 -10.46 -26.61
C ASN A 644 57.24 -10.83 -25.75
N GLN A 645 56.09 -10.18 -25.90
CA GLN A 645 54.86 -10.58 -25.19
C GLN A 645 54.03 -11.61 -25.97
N LYS A 646 53.68 -12.74 -25.34
CA LYS A 646 52.81 -13.82 -25.89
C LYS A 646 51.43 -13.36 -26.42
N ASN A 647 50.97 -12.16 -26.05
CA ASN A 647 49.70 -11.57 -26.52
C ASN A 647 49.89 -10.47 -27.60
N GLN A 648 51.06 -10.40 -28.24
CA GLN A 648 51.34 -9.41 -29.28
C GLN A 648 50.37 -9.45 -30.46
N TRP A 649 50.06 -10.65 -30.96
CA TRP A 649 49.09 -10.80 -32.05
C TRP A 649 47.68 -10.34 -31.64
N GLN A 650 47.31 -10.49 -30.36
CA GLN A 650 46.05 -9.98 -29.81
C GLN A 650 46.05 -8.45 -29.74
N LYS A 651 47.15 -7.84 -29.27
CA LYS A 651 47.33 -6.38 -29.26
C LYS A 651 47.37 -5.78 -30.67
N GLU A 652 48.05 -6.44 -31.61
CA GLU A 652 48.07 -6.06 -33.03
C GLU A 652 46.71 -6.26 -33.70
N LEU A 653 45.96 -7.31 -33.33
CA LEU A 653 44.60 -7.55 -33.81
C LEU A 653 43.64 -6.48 -33.27
N TYR A 654 43.69 -6.14 -31.98
CA TYR A 654 42.90 -5.05 -31.41
C TYR A 654 43.31 -3.67 -31.98
N GLN A 655 44.57 -3.49 -32.39
CA GLN A 655 45.03 -2.31 -33.14
C GLN A 655 44.60 -2.29 -34.61
N LYS A 656 44.58 -3.45 -35.30
CA LYS A 656 44.20 -3.56 -36.71
C LYS A 656 42.67 -3.58 -36.91
N ILE A 657 41.93 -4.16 -35.97
CA ILE A 657 40.46 -4.11 -35.89
C ILE A 657 40.03 -2.72 -35.39
N GLY A 658 40.82 -2.10 -34.50
CA GLY A 658 40.57 -0.78 -33.94
C GLY A 658 41.29 0.35 -34.66
N LYS A 659 40.91 0.69 -35.90
CA LYS A 659 40.98 2.10 -36.33
C LYS A 659 39.80 2.84 -35.71
N ALA A 660 39.84 2.97 -34.39
CA ALA A 660 38.86 3.70 -33.60
C ALA A 660 39.54 4.95 -33.07
N GLN A 661 39.04 6.11 -33.46
CA GLN A 661 39.18 7.35 -32.69
C GLN A 661 37.78 7.82 -32.24
N MET A 662 36.81 6.89 -32.14
CA MET A 662 35.33 7.05 -32.29
C MET A 662 34.89 7.08 -33.76
N LEU A 663 34.23 6.02 -34.25
CA LEU A 663 33.97 5.73 -35.67
C LEU A 663 33.02 6.74 -36.38
N ARG A 664 33.56 7.87 -36.86
CA ARG A 664 32.95 8.84 -37.81
C ARG A 664 31.79 9.71 -37.30
N ILE A 665 31.63 9.91 -35.99
CA ILE A 665 30.53 10.74 -35.45
C ILE A 665 30.87 12.24 -35.39
N GLU A 666 32.15 12.63 -35.27
CA GLU A 666 32.74 13.97 -35.50
C GLU A 666 34.20 13.91 -35.00
N PRO A 667 35.13 14.80 -35.40
CA PRO A 667 36.45 14.88 -34.76
C PRO A 667 36.30 15.37 -33.31
N MET A 668 36.35 14.44 -32.34
CA MET A 668 36.33 14.76 -30.90
C MET A 668 37.73 15.16 -30.41
N THR A 669 37.79 16.20 -29.57
CA THR A 669 39.02 16.59 -28.87
C THR A 669 39.45 15.50 -27.87
N GLN A 670 40.75 15.42 -27.60
CA GLN A 670 41.30 14.43 -26.66
C GLN A 670 40.66 14.52 -25.26
N GLU A 671 40.33 15.72 -24.80
CA GLU A 671 39.64 15.96 -23.53
C GLU A 671 38.24 15.33 -23.48
N LYS A 672 37.47 15.41 -24.58
CA LYS A 672 36.16 14.76 -24.66
C LYS A 672 36.26 13.23 -24.65
N VAL A 673 37.34 12.67 -25.20
CA VAL A 673 37.61 11.22 -25.14
C VAL A 673 37.90 10.78 -23.70
N VAL A 674 38.73 11.55 -22.99
CA VAL A 674 39.04 11.31 -21.57
C VAL A 674 37.76 11.35 -20.73
N ASP A 675 36.91 12.35 -20.94
CA ASP A 675 35.64 12.50 -20.21
C ASP A 675 34.68 11.32 -20.49
N LYS A 676 34.55 10.87 -21.74
CA LYS A 676 33.72 9.69 -22.07
C LYS A 676 34.22 8.40 -21.43
N ILE A 677 35.54 8.15 -21.44
CA ILE A 677 36.13 6.97 -20.78
C ILE A 677 35.90 7.04 -19.27
N SER A 678 36.10 8.20 -18.65
CA SER A 678 35.87 8.40 -17.22
C SER A 678 34.41 8.15 -16.83
N LYS A 679 33.45 8.76 -17.54
CA LYS A 679 32.01 8.60 -17.28
C LYS A 679 31.53 7.16 -17.47
N MET A 680 31.98 6.48 -18.53
CA MET A 680 31.65 5.07 -18.75
C MET A 680 32.23 4.18 -17.65
N GLY A 681 33.46 4.46 -17.19
CA GLY A 681 34.11 3.69 -16.12
C GLY A 681 33.38 3.83 -14.78
N ASP A 682 32.92 5.03 -14.47
CA ASP A 682 32.10 5.33 -13.29
C ASP A 682 30.75 4.59 -13.33
N VAL A 683 30.03 4.67 -14.46
CA VAL A 683 28.76 3.94 -14.66
C VAL A 683 28.95 2.42 -14.52
N LEU A 684 30.03 1.86 -15.06
CA LEU A 684 30.36 0.43 -14.92
C LEU A 684 30.72 0.03 -13.48
N SER A 685 31.35 0.93 -12.73
CA SER A 685 31.62 0.74 -11.29
C SER A 685 30.34 0.74 -10.47
N ALA A 686 29.46 1.73 -10.69
CA ALA A 686 28.15 1.81 -10.05
C ALA A 686 27.28 0.59 -10.38
N LEU A 687 27.28 0.12 -11.63
CA LEU A 687 26.59 -1.11 -12.04
C LEU A 687 27.14 -2.34 -11.31
N HIS A 688 28.47 -2.46 -11.19
CA HIS A 688 29.11 -3.54 -10.45
C HIS A 688 28.73 -3.52 -8.95
N ALA A 689 28.65 -2.34 -8.34
CA ALA A 689 28.25 -2.20 -6.94
C ALA A 689 26.78 -2.63 -6.69
N VAL A 690 25.89 -2.39 -7.66
CA VAL A 690 24.48 -2.83 -7.61
C VAL A 690 24.33 -4.34 -7.80
N GLU A 691 25.13 -4.94 -8.69
CA GLU A 691 25.09 -6.40 -8.95
C GLU A 691 25.78 -7.24 -7.87
N HIS A 692 26.76 -6.67 -7.18
CA HIS A 692 27.56 -7.35 -6.15
C HIS A 692 27.54 -6.58 -4.81
N PRO A 693 26.41 -6.57 -4.07
CA PRO A 693 26.36 -5.97 -2.75
C PRO A 693 27.41 -6.61 -1.81
N LEU A 694 28.18 -5.80 -1.09
CA LEU A 694 29.23 -6.29 -0.19
C LEU A 694 28.66 -7.29 0.85
N ALA A 695 29.17 -8.52 0.82
CA ALA A 695 28.75 -9.65 1.66
C ALA A 695 28.77 -9.38 3.18
N GLN A 696 29.48 -8.35 3.64
CA GLN A 696 29.51 -7.93 5.05
C GLN A 696 28.13 -7.52 5.59
N MET A 697 27.18 -7.12 4.73
CA MET A 697 25.82 -6.73 5.16
C MET A 697 24.87 -7.93 5.37
N ALA A 698 25.16 -9.10 4.79
CA ALA A 698 24.32 -10.29 4.93
C ALA A 698 24.25 -10.80 6.39
N ASN A 699 25.33 -10.60 7.17
CA ASN A 699 25.40 -11.02 8.56
C ASN A 699 24.72 -10.06 9.56
N ALA A 700 24.48 -8.81 9.16
CA ALA A 700 23.80 -7.83 10.02
C ALA A 700 22.32 -8.21 10.26
N TRP A 701 21.71 -8.94 9.34
CA TRP A 701 20.32 -9.41 9.43
C TRP A 701 20.06 -10.36 10.60
N ARG A 702 21.07 -11.09 11.09
CA ARG A 702 20.90 -12.01 12.22
C ARG A 702 20.84 -11.30 13.59
N LYS A 703 21.18 -10.00 13.67
CA LYS A 703 21.27 -9.24 14.94
C LYS A 703 20.12 -8.24 15.20
N VAL A 704 19.19 -8.00 14.27
CA VAL A 704 18.19 -6.90 14.39
C VAL A 704 16.97 -7.25 15.24
N LEU A 705 16.69 -8.53 15.50
CA LEU A 705 15.53 -8.96 16.29
C LEU A 705 15.96 -9.96 17.35
N SER A 706 15.89 -9.54 18.62
CA SER A 706 16.08 -10.43 19.76
C SER A 706 15.11 -11.61 19.69
N VAL A 707 15.51 -12.75 20.24
CA VAL A 707 14.70 -13.98 20.24
C VAL A 707 13.36 -13.75 20.95
N GLN A 708 13.34 -12.94 22.01
CA GLN A 708 12.12 -12.57 22.73
C GLN A 708 11.20 -11.70 21.87
N ARG A 709 11.73 -10.71 21.13
CA ARG A 709 10.94 -9.87 20.23
C ARG A 709 10.32 -10.68 19.08
N LYS A 710 11.02 -11.70 18.56
CA LYS A 710 10.44 -12.65 17.60
C LYS A 710 9.29 -13.46 18.23
N ARG A 711 9.44 -13.90 19.48
CA ARG A 711 8.35 -14.59 20.22
C ARG A 711 7.15 -13.68 20.45
N ALA A 712 7.37 -12.41 20.79
CA ALA A 712 6.30 -11.42 20.96
C ALA A 712 5.53 -11.17 19.65
N VAL A 713 6.24 -11.00 18.52
CA VAL A 713 5.60 -10.85 17.19
C VAL A 713 4.76 -12.09 16.83
N VAL A 714 5.26 -13.29 17.12
CA VAL A 714 4.49 -14.53 16.93
C VAL A 714 3.28 -14.59 17.87
N ALA A 715 3.38 -14.07 19.10
CA ALA A 715 2.25 -13.97 20.02
C ALA A 715 1.19 -12.95 19.55
N CYS A 716 1.59 -11.84 18.90
CA CYS A 716 0.65 -10.89 18.29
C CYS A 716 -0.21 -11.55 17.20
N PHE A 717 0.35 -12.47 16.41
CA PHE A 717 -0.43 -13.25 15.44
C PHE A 717 -1.38 -14.26 16.09
N ARG A 718 -1.17 -14.60 17.37
CA ARG A 718 -2.05 -15.47 18.17
C ARG A 718 -3.06 -14.67 19.00
N MET A 719 -3.01 -13.34 18.97
CA MET A 719 -3.98 -12.53 19.71
C MET A 719 -5.38 -12.73 19.12
N LEU A 720 -6.31 -13.01 20.01
CA LEU A 720 -7.72 -13.12 19.71
C LEU A 720 -8.29 -11.72 19.49
N SER A 721 -9.17 -11.60 18.50
CA SER A 721 -9.92 -10.37 18.24
C SER A 721 -10.84 -9.99 19.41
N ILE A 722 -11.05 -8.69 19.65
CA ILE A 722 -11.90 -8.19 20.75
C ILE A 722 -13.30 -8.82 20.74
N TYR A 723 -13.89 -9.04 19.56
CA TYR A 723 -15.21 -9.67 19.44
C TYR A 723 -15.27 -11.15 19.86
N SER A 724 -14.11 -11.80 20.07
CA SER A 724 -14.01 -13.19 20.52
C SER A 724 -13.75 -13.32 22.03
N PHE A 725 -13.61 -12.20 22.75
CA PHE A 725 -13.44 -12.22 24.19
C PHE A 725 -14.77 -12.46 24.93
N PRO A 726 -14.75 -13.16 26.08
CA PRO A 726 -15.87 -13.20 26.99
C PRO A 726 -16.30 -11.80 27.41
N LYS A 727 -17.62 -11.56 27.48
CA LYS A 727 -18.20 -10.25 27.77
C LYS A 727 -17.59 -9.57 29.02
N HIS A 728 -17.38 -10.30 30.10
CA HIS A 728 -16.81 -9.76 31.35
C HIS A 728 -15.37 -9.23 31.14
N ARG A 729 -14.56 -9.89 30.31
CA ARG A 729 -13.19 -9.47 30.04
C ARG A 729 -13.14 -8.20 29.20
N CYS A 730 -14.04 -8.06 28.23
CA CYS A 730 -14.21 -6.82 27.48
C CYS A 730 -14.63 -5.67 28.39
N ILE A 731 -15.54 -5.92 29.34
CA ILE A 731 -16.00 -4.91 30.30
C ILE A 731 -14.84 -4.46 31.18
N ASN A 732 -14.02 -5.38 31.70
CA ASN A 732 -12.88 -5.00 32.55
C ASN A 732 -11.85 -4.14 31.79
N LEU A 733 -11.49 -4.53 30.56
CA LEU A 733 -10.58 -3.74 29.70
C LEU A 733 -11.18 -2.38 29.34
N PHE A 734 -12.49 -2.32 29.16
CA PHE A 734 -13.20 -1.08 28.90
C PHE A 734 -13.22 -0.17 30.13
N MET A 735 -13.49 -0.71 31.33
CA MET A 735 -13.54 0.07 32.57
C MET A 735 -12.19 0.71 32.89
N GLU A 736 -11.10 -0.02 32.72
CA GLU A 736 -9.74 0.49 32.93
C GLU A 736 -9.41 1.63 31.95
N GLY A 737 -9.63 1.41 30.65
CA GLY A 737 -9.42 2.45 29.64
C GLY A 737 -10.38 3.64 29.75
N TYR A 738 -11.60 3.44 30.27
CA TYR A 738 -12.56 4.51 30.53
C TYR A 738 -12.14 5.34 31.75
N GLN A 739 -11.66 4.70 32.81
CA GLN A 739 -11.17 5.39 33.99
C GLN A 739 -9.97 6.29 33.67
N GLU A 740 -8.97 5.76 32.96
CA GLU A 740 -7.74 6.50 32.62
C GLU A 740 -8.00 7.61 31.59
N LYS A 741 -8.78 7.35 30.53
CA LYS A 741 -8.93 8.31 29.42
C LYS A 741 -10.10 9.26 29.53
N TRP A 742 -11.11 8.94 30.34
CA TRP A 742 -12.33 9.73 30.44
C TRP A 742 -12.52 10.31 31.84
N LEU A 743 -12.46 9.48 32.89
CA LEU A 743 -12.71 9.95 34.26
C LEU A 743 -11.55 10.80 34.81
N GLN A 744 -10.30 10.45 34.55
CA GLN A 744 -9.15 11.23 35.03
C GLN A 744 -9.02 12.60 34.35
N SER A 745 -9.47 12.72 33.09
CA SER A 745 -9.46 13.99 32.33
C SER A 745 -10.68 14.89 32.61
N GLU A 746 -11.68 14.39 33.32
CA GLU A 746 -12.91 15.14 33.59
C GLU A 746 -12.64 16.21 34.64
N ASN A 747 -12.91 17.48 34.30
CA ASN A 747 -12.81 18.57 35.25
C ASN A 747 -13.97 18.48 36.27
N THR A 748 -13.68 18.02 37.49
CA THR A 748 -14.67 17.89 38.55
C THR A 748 -14.95 19.20 39.30
N GLY A 749 -14.47 20.35 38.80
CA GLY A 749 -14.71 21.67 39.41
C GLY A 749 -14.01 21.86 40.76
N ARG A 750 -12.86 21.21 40.98
CA ARG A 750 -12.11 21.28 42.27
C ARG A 750 -11.67 22.70 42.61
N ASP A 751 -11.40 23.49 41.59
CA ASP A 751 -11.02 24.91 41.60
C ASP A 751 -12.08 25.84 42.20
N ARG A 752 -13.37 25.44 42.22
CA ARG A 752 -14.46 26.24 42.80
C ARG A 752 -14.64 26.04 44.30
N LEU A 753 -14.18 24.92 44.85
CA LEU A 753 -14.45 24.56 46.24
C LEU A 753 -13.89 25.59 47.23
N ILE A 754 -12.66 26.08 46.98
CA ILE A 754 -12.03 27.07 47.87
C ILE A 754 -12.75 28.42 47.80
N SER A 755 -13.14 28.85 46.59
CA SER A 755 -13.93 30.08 46.40
C SER A 755 -15.29 29.99 47.09
N ASP A 756 -15.97 28.85 46.97
CA ASP A 756 -17.26 28.63 47.63
C ASP A 756 -17.11 28.64 49.16
N VAL A 757 -16.07 28.02 49.73
CA VAL A 757 -15.83 27.99 51.18
C VAL A 757 -15.42 29.37 51.72
N ALA A 758 -14.64 30.15 50.97
CA ALA A 758 -14.30 31.52 51.31
C ALA A 758 -15.55 32.42 51.29
N ASN A 759 -16.35 32.35 50.21
CA ASN A 759 -17.55 33.17 50.03
C ASN A 759 -18.73 32.75 50.93
N PHE A 760 -18.77 31.49 51.39
CA PHE A 760 -19.77 30.99 52.36
C PHE A 760 -19.72 31.76 53.69
N SER A 761 -18.60 32.42 53.99
CA SER A 761 -18.42 33.31 55.14
C SER A 761 -19.42 34.48 55.14
N ASP A 762 -19.68 35.12 54.01
CA ASP A 762 -20.24 36.48 54.06
C ASP A 762 -21.77 36.50 53.99
N GLU A 763 -22.39 35.62 53.19
CA GLU A 763 -23.85 35.52 53.10
C GLU A 763 -24.49 34.85 54.33
N ASN A 764 -23.82 33.85 54.93
CA ASN A 764 -24.34 33.16 56.12
C ASN A 764 -23.98 33.84 57.44
N ARG A 765 -22.95 34.70 57.51
CA ARG A 765 -22.74 35.59 58.67
C ARG A 765 -23.97 36.45 58.94
N LEU A 766 -24.59 36.98 57.88
CA LEU A 766 -25.83 37.76 57.95
C LEU A 766 -27.04 36.89 58.33
N ALA A 767 -27.12 35.65 57.83
CA ALA A 767 -28.23 34.73 58.11
C ALA A 767 -28.17 34.06 59.50
N ILE A 768 -26.97 33.79 60.03
CA ILE A 768 -26.75 33.24 61.38
C ILE A 768 -26.96 34.34 62.44
N ALA A 769 -26.47 35.56 62.18
CA ALA A 769 -26.79 36.73 63.01
C ALA A 769 -28.30 37.02 63.08
N ALA A 770 -29.05 36.74 62.01
CA ALA A 770 -30.51 36.90 61.96
C ALA A 770 -31.31 35.78 62.64
N ARG A 771 -30.69 34.63 62.99
CA ARG A 771 -31.38 33.47 63.59
C ARG A 771 -31.13 33.29 65.09
N SER A 772 -30.15 33.97 65.68
CA SER A 772 -29.89 33.94 67.12
C SER A 772 -30.46 35.20 67.78
N GLU A 773 -31.65 35.11 68.35
CA GLU A 773 -32.12 36.11 69.32
C GLU A 773 -31.30 35.94 70.62
N GLY A 774 -30.34 36.84 70.86
CA GLY A 774 -29.57 36.89 72.11
C GLY A 774 -28.40 37.88 72.03
N GLU A 775 -28.42 38.90 72.90
CA GLU A 775 -27.54 40.08 72.96
C GLU A 775 -26.06 39.82 73.33
N GLU A 776 -25.47 38.66 73.01
CA GLU A 776 -24.03 38.39 73.21
C GLU A 776 -23.31 37.98 71.92
N LEU A 777 -23.42 38.77 70.84
CA LEU A 777 -22.72 38.47 69.57
C LEU A 777 -21.84 39.58 68.98
N GLU A 778 -21.72 40.76 69.58
CA GLU A 778 -20.80 41.79 69.05
C GLU A 778 -19.30 41.44 69.21
N ASN A 779 -18.96 40.40 70.01
CA ASN A 779 -17.57 39.97 70.23
C ASN A 779 -17.24 38.54 69.75
N LEU A 780 -18.17 37.84 69.09
CA LEU A 780 -17.90 36.50 68.53
C LEU A 780 -17.44 36.61 67.08
N LYS A 781 -16.13 36.77 66.86
CA LYS A 781 -15.52 36.55 65.53
C LYS A 781 -15.71 35.08 65.16
N ILE A 782 -16.70 34.77 64.33
CA ILE A 782 -16.83 33.46 63.69
C ILE A 782 -15.55 33.25 62.87
N PRO A 783 -14.70 32.26 63.19
CA PRO A 783 -13.45 32.08 62.47
C PRO A 783 -13.75 31.61 61.04
N ASP A 784 -13.04 32.16 60.07
CA ASP A 784 -13.13 31.75 58.66
C ASP A 784 -12.90 30.21 58.54
N PRO A 785 -13.80 29.45 57.88
CA PRO A 785 -13.64 28.01 57.69
C PRO A 785 -12.30 27.59 57.07
N ILE A 786 -11.74 28.40 56.16
CA ILE A 786 -10.41 28.15 55.57
C ILE A 786 -9.34 28.32 56.64
N VAL A 787 -9.41 29.38 57.44
CA VAL A 787 -8.48 29.62 58.56
C VAL A 787 -8.58 28.51 59.62
N GLN A 788 -9.78 27.98 59.89
CA GLN A 788 -9.96 26.84 60.78
C GLN A 788 -9.31 25.57 60.24
N LEU A 789 -9.46 25.30 58.94
CA LEU A 789 -8.85 24.16 58.25
C LEU A 789 -7.32 24.27 58.26
N VAL A 790 -6.80 25.45 57.92
CA VAL A 790 -5.39 25.81 57.97
C VAL A 790 -4.82 25.60 59.38
N HIS A 791 -5.48 26.14 60.41
CA HIS A 791 -5.08 25.92 61.81
C HIS A 791 -5.15 24.44 62.23
N CYS A 792 -6.07 23.65 61.68
CA CYS A 792 -6.13 22.21 61.93
C CYS A 792 -4.87 21.52 61.40
N PHE A 793 -4.47 21.80 60.16
CA PHE A 793 -3.24 21.26 59.57
C PHE A 793 -1.98 21.75 60.30
N GLN A 794 -1.94 23.01 60.72
CA GLN A 794 -0.82 23.53 61.53
C GLN A 794 -0.71 22.81 62.87
N ARG A 795 -1.81 22.59 63.58
CA ARG A 795 -1.84 21.86 64.85
C ARG A 795 -1.42 20.41 64.64
N ALA A 796 -1.80 19.79 63.52
CA ALA A 796 -1.35 18.45 63.17
C ALA A 796 0.17 18.41 62.90
N ALA A 797 0.72 19.41 62.21
CA ALA A 797 2.14 19.50 61.90
C ALA A 797 3.03 19.80 63.13
N THR A 798 2.49 20.53 64.12
CA THR A 798 3.20 20.96 65.34
C THR A 798 2.96 20.06 66.55
N ALA A 799 1.99 19.14 66.50
CA ALA A 799 1.74 18.21 67.59
C ALA A 799 2.91 17.23 67.73
N GLU A 800 3.68 17.35 68.83
CA GLU A 800 4.61 16.31 69.28
C GLU A 800 3.83 15.04 69.69
N ARG A 801 3.30 14.28 68.73
CA ARG A 801 2.57 13.03 69.03
C ARG A 801 3.22 11.83 68.38
N LYS A 802 3.89 11.07 69.24
CA LYS A 802 4.06 9.62 69.11
C LYS A 802 2.67 8.97 68.95
N GLN A 803 2.55 8.09 67.94
CA GLN A 803 1.51 7.07 67.76
C GLN A 803 0.08 7.54 67.43
N LEU A 804 -0.28 7.51 66.14
CA LEU A 804 -1.36 6.64 65.60
C LEU A 804 -1.58 6.81 64.08
N VAL A 805 -1.14 7.92 63.47
CA VAL A 805 -1.15 8.11 62.00
C VAL A 805 0.20 8.72 61.58
N SER A 806 0.88 8.11 60.60
CA SER A 806 2.09 8.68 60.02
C SER A 806 1.72 9.96 59.25
N ILE A 807 2.29 11.11 59.64
CA ILE A 807 2.10 12.41 58.97
C ILE A 807 2.26 12.27 57.45
N ASN A 808 3.22 11.45 57.00
CA ASN A 808 3.55 11.17 55.60
C ASN A 808 2.36 10.61 54.76
N SER A 809 1.25 10.25 55.40
CA SER A 809 0.05 9.65 54.78
C SER A 809 -1.27 10.35 55.12
N ASP A 810 -1.26 11.61 55.56
CA ASP A 810 -2.51 12.35 55.74
C ASP A 810 -3.18 12.61 54.38
N GLN A 811 -4.16 11.76 54.03
CA GLN A 811 -4.89 11.86 52.77
C GLN A 811 -5.73 13.13 52.70
N LEU A 812 -6.25 13.61 53.84
CA LEU A 812 -7.07 14.82 53.88
C LEU A 812 -6.21 16.04 53.56
N TYR A 813 -5.01 16.12 54.13
CA TYR A 813 -4.05 17.17 53.79
C TYR A 813 -3.64 17.12 52.31
N LYS A 814 -3.33 15.93 51.76
CA LYS A 814 -2.95 15.77 50.34
C LYS A 814 -4.05 16.26 49.40
N ASP A 815 -5.28 15.83 49.65
CA ASP A 815 -6.43 16.22 48.81
C ASP A 815 -6.67 17.75 48.88
N TYR A 816 -6.62 18.35 50.08
CA TYR A 816 -6.77 19.79 50.23
C TYR A 816 -5.58 20.59 49.69
N ALA A 817 -4.34 20.10 49.80
CA ALA A 817 -3.17 20.75 49.24
C ALA A 817 -3.26 20.84 47.70
N VAL A 818 -3.68 19.75 47.05
CA VAL A 818 -3.91 19.74 45.59
C VAL A 818 -5.06 20.67 45.18
N VAL A 819 -6.17 20.65 45.93
CA VAL A 819 -7.33 21.52 45.67
C VAL A 819 -6.96 23.00 45.86
N MET A 820 -6.25 23.34 46.94
CA MET A 820 -5.79 24.71 47.23
C MET A 820 -4.81 25.19 46.16
N ALA A 821 -3.83 24.37 45.76
CA ALA A 821 -2.89 24.70 44.70
C ALA A 821 -3.61 24.95 43.35
N SER A 822 -4.59 24.11 43.01
CA SER A 822 -5.37 24.23 41.78
C SER A 822 -6.33 25.43 41.76
N SER A 823 -6.79 25.88 42.94
CA SER A 823 -7.71 27.01 43.07
C SER A 823 -7.01 28.36 42.93
N ILE A 824 -5.69 28.40 43.11
CA ILE A 824 -4.87 29.59 42.83
C ILE A 824 -4.68 29.67 41.31
N HIS A 825 -5.51 30.47 40.64
CA HIS A 825 -5.46 30.65 39.18
C HIS A 825 -4.11 31.25 38.76
N ILE A 826 -3.30 30.44 38.07
CA ILE A 826 -2.18 30.92 37.27
C ILE A 826 -2.80 31.50 35.99
N LYS A 827 -2.99 32.82 35.92
CA LYS A 827 -3.16 33.46 34.61
C LYS A 827 -1.83 33.28 33.88
N GLU A 828 -1.79 32.43 32.86
CA GLU A 828 -0.69 32.39 31.90
C GLU A 828 -0.51 33.82 31.35
N GLU A 829 0.76 34.25 31.28
CA GLU A 829 1.19 35.60 30.93
C GLU A 829 0.49 36.13 29.67
N ASP A 830 -0.52 36.97 29.85
CA ASP A 830 -0.93 38.07 28.97
C ASP A 830 -2.14 38.76 29.62
N ASP A 831 -1.87 39.57 30.66
CA ASP A 831 -2.54 40.84 30.93
C ASP A 831 -2.07 41.37 32.30
N ASN A 832 -1.43 42.54 32.26
CA ASN A 832 -1.03 43.32 33.44
C ASN A 832 -2.27 43.89 34.14
N GLU A 833 -2.91 43.10 34.99
CA GLU A 833 -3.83 43.64 36.00
C GLU A 833 -3.56 42.97 37.34
N ALA A 834 -3.10 43.78 38.30
CA ALA A 834 -2.90 43.40 39.69
C ALA A 834 -4.22 42.88 40.27
N ALA A 835 -4.24 41.61 40.68
CA ALA A 835 -5.34 41.06 41.47
C ALA A 835 -5.16 41.50 42.94
N ASP A 836 -6.27 41.94 43.53
CA ASP A 836 -6.36 42.59 44.84
C ASP A 836 -5.62 41.84 45.97
N GLU A 837 -4.87 42.60 46.77
CA GLU A 837 -3.88 42.14 47.76
C GLU A 837 -4.48 41.56 49.06
N GLU A 838 -5.80 41.45 49.21
CA GLU A 838 -6.43 41.14 50.52
C GLU A 838 -6.86 39.67 50.74
N GLU A 839 -7.05 38.84 49.72
CA GLU A 839 -7.47 37.43 49.91
C GLU A 839 -6.31 36.45 50.14
N ALA A 840 -5.09 36.79 49.71
CA ALA A 840 -3.90 35.92 49.89
C ALA A 840 -3.42 35.85 51.35
N VAL A 841 -3.82 36.82 52.19
CA VAL A 841 -3.36 36.98 53.58
C VAL A 841 -4.06 35.98 54.52
N SER A 842 -5.29 35.52 54.23
CA SER A 842 -6.00 34.57 55.11
C SER A 842 -5.46 33.13 55.01
N MET A 843 -4.70 32.82 53.95
CA MET A 843 -4.04 31.53 53.72
C MET A 843 -2.62 31.46 54.33
N GLU A 844 -2.22 32.48 55.10
CA GLU A 844 -0.84 32.75 55.54
C GLU A 844 -0.20 31.66 56.39
N VAL A 845 -0.94 30.77 57.04
CA VAL A 845 -0.37 30.04 58.19
C VAL A 845 -0.19 28.52 57.96
N GLY A 846 -0.77 27.90 56.93
CA GLY A 846 -0.89 26.42 56.85
C GLY A 846 0.31 25.63 56.35
N TRP A 847 1.06 26.21 55.42
CA TRP A 847 2.15 25.55 54.70
C TRP A 847 3.48 25.62 55.47
N GLU A 848 3.58 26.52 56.45
CA GLU A 848 4.81 26.88 57.14
C GLU A 848 5.38 25.78 58.05
N ASN A 849 4.55 24.82 58.50
CA ASN A 849 4.99 23.74 59.40
C ASN A 849 5.01 22.34 58.76
N ALA A 850 4.44 22.14 57.57
CA ALA A 850 4.41 20.82 56.94
C ALA A 850 5.80 20.36 56.44
N ASN A 851 6.68 21.30 56.06
CA ASN A 851 8.04 21.00 55.59
C ASN A 851 9.07 20.78 56.73
N ALA A 852 8.79 21.21 57.96
CA ALA A 852 9.70 20.99 59.09
C ALA A 852 9.60 19.57 59.66
N THR A 853 8.44 18.91 59.52
CA THR A 853 8.13 17.63 60.17
C THR A 853 8.53 16.40 59.34
N CYS A 854 9.01 16.56 58.10
CA CYS A 854 9.29 15.45 57.18
C CYS A 854 10.70 14.84 57.30
N ASN A 855 11.56 15.36 58.20
CA ASN A 855 12.91 14.85 58.49
C ASN A 855 13.77 14.55 57.24
N GLY A 856 13.55 15.30 56.15
CA GLY A 856 14.29 15.12 54.90
C GLY A 856 13.99 13.82 54.14
N GLU A 857 12.79 13.25 54.25
CA GLU A 857 12.36 12.11 53.41
C GLU A 857 11.45 12.56 52.25
N PRO A 858 11.79 12.22 50.99
CA PRO A 858 10.90 12.51 49.87
C PRO A 858 9.63 11.67 50.01
N SER A 859 8.47 12.32 49.92
CA SER A 859 7.16 11.66 49.99
C SER A 859 6.14 12.42 49.16
N THR A 860 5.02 11.77 48.81
CA THR A 860 3.94 12.41 48.07
C THR A 860 3.38 13.62 48.81
N MET A 861 3.33 13.57 50.15
CA MET A 861 2.91 14.72 50.96
C MET A 861 3.82 15.94 50.79
N VAL A 862 5.15 15.73 50.77
CA VAL A 862 6.13 16.81 50.56
C VAL A 862 6.01 17.34 49.14
N SER A 863 5.77 16.48 48.15
CA SER A 863 5.51 16.89 46.77
C SER A 863 4.30 17.82 46.67
N ASP A 864 3.15 17.43 47.25
CA ASP A 864 1.92 18.22 47.23
C ASP A 864 2.09 19.54 48.02
N THR A 865 2.87 19.52 49.11
CA THR A 865 3.21 20.72 49.89
C THR A 865 4.09 21.69 49.11
N LEU A 866 5.10 21.18 48.39
CA LEU A 866 5.97 21.99 47.54
C LEU A 866 5.15 22.63 46.41
N GLN A 867 4.22 21.88 45.80
CA GLN A 867 3.33 22.42 44.78
C GLN A 867 2.45 23.55 45.32
N LEU A 868 1.80 23.35 46.47
CA LEU A 868 1.04 24.43 47.12
C LEU A 868 1.92 25.67 47.40
N GLY A 869 3.13 25.47 47.92
CA GLY A 869 4.07 26.57 48.17
C GLY A 869 4.51 27.30 46.91
N ILE A 870 4.73 26.59 45.79
CA ILE A 870 5.05 27.18 44.48
C ILE A 870 3.89 28.04 43.98
N HIS A 871 2.64 27.55 44.08
CA HIS A 871 1.46 28.28 43.64
C HIS A 871 1.23 29.56 44.46
N ILE A 872 1.44 29.53 45.78
CA ILE A 872 1.33 30.71 46.65
C ILE A 872 2.44 31.73 46.37
N LEU A 873 3.67 31.25 46.13
CA LEU A 873 4.83 32.11 45.86
C LEU A 873 4.95 32.54 44.39
N ASN A 874 4.01 32.13 43.53
CA ASN A 874 4.09 32.37 42.10
C ASN A 874 4.16 33.88 41.80
N GLY A 875 5.01 34.26 40.86
CA GLY A 875 5.30 35.68 40.55
C GLY A 875 6.16 36.41 41.58
N GLY A 876 6.72 35.72 42.60
CA GLY A 876 7.62 36.31 43.58
C GLY A 876 6.92 37.24 44.58
N ASN A 877 5.78 36.78 45.13
CA ASN A 877 4.96 37.58 46.07
C ASN A 877 5.77 38.01 47.32
N LYS A 878 6.06 39.31 47.42
CA LYS A 878 6.89 39.90 48.48
C LYS A 878 6.26 39.83 49.88
N ALA A 879 4.93 39.86 49.98
CA ALA A 879 4.22 39.77 51.25
C ALA A 879 4.42 38.38 51.88
N VAL A 880 4.19 37.34 51.09
CA VAL A 880 4.39 35.93 51.51
C VAL A 880 5.86 35.67 51.84
N GLN A 881 6.79 36.13 51.00
CA GLN A 881 8.24 35.99 51.28
C GLN A 881 8.66 36.69 52.57
N ALA A 882 8.07 37.85 52.92
CA ALA A 882 8.34 38.55 54.16
C ALA A 882 7.73 37.84 55.38
N ALA A 883 6.52 37.28 55.24
CA ALA A 883 5.86 36.47 56.26
C ALA A 883 6.66 35.20 56.58
N MET A 884 7.06 34.44 55.55
CA MET A 884 7.98 33.29 55.63
C MET A 884 9.22 33.62 56.47
N LEU A 885 9.89 34.72 56.13
CA LEU A 885 11.12 35.12 56.78
C LEU A 885 10.89 35.48 58.24
N ARG A 886 9.82 36.25 58.53
CA ARG A 886 9.47 36.65 59.88
C ARG A 886 9.15 35.44 60.74
N TYR A 887 8.39 34.48 60.20
CA TYR A 887 8.07 33.23 60.88
C TYR A 887 9.33 32.43 61.25
N LEU A 888 10.24 32.21 60.29
CA LEU A 888 11.49 31.48 60.52
C LEU A 888 12.41 32.20 61.51
N GLN A 889 12.44 33.55 61.50
CA GLN A 889 13.20 34.35 62.48
C GLN A 889 12.60 34.29 63.90
N ASP A 890 11.28 34.36 64.01
CA ASP A 890 10.55 34.34 65.29
C ASP A 890 10.58 32.95 65.94
N LYS A 891 10.45 31.88 65.14
CA LYS A 891 10.46 30.49 65.62
C LYS A 891 11.84 29.86 65.74
N ARG A 892 12.85 30.39 65.04
CA ARG A 892 14.21 29.83 64.95
C ARG A 892 14.23 28.34 64.59
N ASP A 893 13.41 27.96 63.62
CA ASP A 893 13.22 26.56 63.27
C ASP A 893 14.40 26.01 62.45
N VAL A 894 15.27 25.24 63.12
CA VAL A 894 16.42 24.56 62.48
C VAL A 894 15.97 23.35 61.66
N GLN A 895 14.79 22.77 61.95
CA GLN A 895 14.30 21.55 61.31
C GLN A 895 13.86 21.78 59.86
N PHE A 896 13.44 23.00 59.53
CA PHE A 896 13.14 23.39 58.15
C PHE A 896 14.37 23.25 57.24
N PHE A 897 15.51 23.84 57.64
CA PHE A 897 16.74 23.80 56.83
C PHE A 897 17.40 22.42 56.80
N SER A 898 17.34 21.67 57.90
CA SER A 898 17.83 20.29 57.93
C SER A 898 16.97 19.37 57.05
N SER A 899 15.66 19.60 56.99
CA SER A 899 14.75 18.86 56.09
C SER A 899 15.01 19.17 54.62
N ILE A 900 15.17 20.44 54.23
CA ILE A 900 15.56 20.83 52.86
C ILE A 900 16.90 20.20 52.47
N THR A 901 17.89 20.24 53.39
CA THR A 901 19.20 19.61 53.16
C THR A 901 19.08 18.10 52.98
N GLY A 902 18.26 17.44 53.80
CA GLY A 902 17.96 16.01 53.68
C GLY A 902 17.30 15.66 52.34
N LEU A 903 16.34 16.46 51.87
CA LEU A 903 15.69 16.27 50.57
C LEU A 903 16.68 16.43 49.41
N LEU A 904 17.52 17.47 49.44
CA LEU A 904 18.55 17.70 48.42
C LEU A 904 19.57 16.54 48.37
N SER A 905 19.94 15.97 49.52
CA SER A 905 20.87 14.83 49.59
C SER A 905 20.32 13.53 49.02
N LYS A 906 18.98 13.38 48.94
CA LYS A 906 18.29 12.17 48.48
C LYS A 906 17.79 12.26 47.03
N CYS A 907 17.99 13.39 46.36
CA CYS A 907 17.63 13.57 44.95
C CYS A 907 18.40 12.58 44.07
N SER A 908 17.70 11.88 43.17
CA SER A 908 18.34 10.96 42.24
C SER A 908 19.15 11.69 41.17
N VAL A 909 20.17 11.01 40.65
CA VAL A 909 21.06 11.52 39.61
C VAL A 909 21.08 10.53 38.45
N LEU A 910 21.32 11.02 37.24
CA LEU A 910 21.43 10.21 36.04
C LEU A 910 22.40 9.03 36.24
N ASN A 911 21.89 7.81 36.13
CA ASN A 911 22.69 6.59 36.26
C ASN A 911 22.73 5.84 34.91
N LEU A 912 23.91 5.84 34.28
CA LEU A 912 24.12 5.18 32.98
C LEU A 912 23.84 3.67 33.02
N GLU A 913 24.12 2.98 34.13
CA GLU A 913 23.87 1.53 34.21
C GLU A 913 22.37 1.21 34.24
N ILE A 914 21.59 2.04 34.93
CA ILE A 914 20.12 1.91 34.97
C ILE A 914 19.54 2.23 33.60
N PHE A 915 20.07 3.27 32.93
CA PHE A 915 19.69 3.63 31.57
C PHE A 915 19.96 2.53 30.55
N GLU A 916 21.14 1.90 30.58
CA GLU A 916 21.47 0.80 29.67
C GLU A 916 20.61 -0.45 29.93
N ARG A 917 20.32 -0.75 31.20
CA ARG A 917 19.39 -1.83 31.56
C ARG A 917 17.97 -1.55 31.06
N GLN A 918 17.51 -0.31 31.14
CA GLN A 918 16.22 0.13 30.65
C GLN A 918 16.12 -0.02 29.11
N ILE A 919 17.09 0.49 28.36
CA ILE A 919 17.15 0.32 26.89
C ILE A 919 17.09 -1.16 26.53
N LYS A 920 17.86 -1.99 27.22
CA LYS A 920 17.88 -3.44 26.97
C LYS A 920 16.55 -4.11 27.29
N ALA A 921 15.82 -3.66 28.30
CA ALA A 921 14.49 -4.15 28.64
C ALA A 921 13.44 -3.74 27.58
N GLU A 922 13.46 -2.49 27.13
CA GLU A 922 12.60 -1.98 26.07
C GLU A 922 12.83 -2.72 24.73
N GLU A 923 14.09 -3.02 24.41
CA GLU A 923 14.47 -3.79 23.21
C GLU A 923 13.96 -5.24 23.21
N MET A 924 13.69 -5.83 24.39
CA MET A 924 13.15 -7.19 24.53
C MET A 924 11.64 -7.27 24.27
N GLY A 925 10.94 -6.14 24.14
CA GLY A 925 9.52 -6.11 23.78
C GLY A 925 8.58 -6.65 24.86
N MET A 926 8.98 -6.55 26.13
CA MET A 926 8.04 -6.67 27.24
C MET A 926 7.03 -5.51 27.11
N GLY A 927 5.72 -5.79 27.19
CA GLY A 927 4.70 -4.77 26.99
C GLY A 927 4.88 -3.60 27.96
N ALA A 928 4.43 -2.41 27.57
CA ALA A 928 4.55 -1.18 28.36
C ALA A 928 4.04 -1.33 29.81
N GLU A 929 3.11 -2.25 30.05
CA GLU A 929 2.52 -2.54 31.37
C GLU A 929 3.37 -3.48 32.25
N LEU A 930 4.33 -4.23 31.69
CA LEU A 930 5.26 -5.11 32.46
C LEU A 930 6.64 -4.48 32.65
N SER A 931 6.96 -3.41 31.92
CA SER A 931 8.00 -2.46 32.31
C SER A 931 7.49 -1.68 33.51
N VAL A 932 7.57 -2.28 34.70
CA VAL A 932 7.35 -1.58 35.96
C VAL A 932 8.43 -0.51 36.08
N GLY A 933 8.05 0.72 35.71
CA GLY A 933 8.87 1.92 35.76
C GLY A 933 8.99 2.57 34.39
N GLU A 934 7.97 3.34 33.98
CA GLU A 934 8.31 4.60 33.32
C GLU A 934 9.35 5.29 34.20
N HIS A 935 10.53 5.56 33.65
CA HIS A 935 11.61 6.29 34.33
C HIS A 935 12.23 5.60 35.56
N GLN A 936 12.79 4.39 35.45
CA GLN A 936 13.69 3.90 36.51
C GLN A 936 14.93 4.80 36.69
N ASN A 937 15.34 5.48 35.60
CA ASN A 937 16.34 6.53 35.65
C ASN A 937 15.63 7.89 35.83
N LEU A 938 15.98 8.63 36.89
CA LEU A 938 15.35 9.92 37.26
C LEU A 938 13.84 9.83 37.58
N ASN A 939 13.43 8.86 38.40
CA ASN A 939 12.02 8.67 38.81
C ASN A 939 11.43 9.82 39.65
N ASP A 940 12.27 10.68 40.21
CA ASP A 940 11.92 11.81 41.07
C ASP A 940 12.20 13.17 40.40
N ALA A 941 12.39 13.22 39.08
CA ALA A 941 12.71 14.45 38.35
C ALA A 941 11.73 15.60 38.64
N ASP A 942 10.42 15.34 38.61
CA ASP A 942 9.38 16.34 38.88
C ASP A 942 9.45 16.87 40.33
N PHE A 943 9.79 15.99 41.28
CA PHE A 943 9.99 16.35 42.67
C PHE A 943 11.22 17.25 42.85
N ILE A 944 12.34 16.91 42.18
CA ILE A 944 13.57 17.72 42.18
C ILE A 944 13.29 19.11 41.58
N CYS A 945 12.62 19.16 40.43
CA CYS A 945 12.24 20.42 39.79
C CYS A 945 11.35 21.28 40.70
N SER A 946 10.37 20.67 41.36
CA SER A 946 9.48 21.36 42.31
C SER A 946 10.26 21.93 43.50
N LEU A 947 11.18 21.14 44.08
CA LEU A 947 12.02 21.57 45.21
C LEU A 947 12.89 22.78 44.84
N PHE A 948 13.57 22.74 43.68
CA PHE A 948 14.38 23.88 43.23
C PHE A 948 13.53 25.09 42.82
N ARG A 949 12.35 24.89 42.21
CA ARG A 949 11.44 25.98 41.86
C ARG A 949 10.92 26.68 43.11
N PHE A 950 10.54 25.93 44.14
CA PHE A 950 10.15 26.50 45.43
C PHE A 950 11.27 27.35 46.03
N LEU A 951 12.50 26.82 46.09
CA LEU A 951 13.66 27.57 46.59
C LEU A 951 13.95 28.83 45.77
N GLN A 952 13.85 28.76 44.44
CA GLN A 952 13.98 29.92 43.56
C GLN A 952 12.93 30.99 43.89
N LEU A 953 11.66 30.61 44.02
CA LEU A 953 10.55 31.53 44.27
C LEU A 953 10.67 32.26 45.61
N THR A 954 11.32 31.68 46.62
CA THR A 954 11.62 32.41 47.88
C THR A 954 12.58 33.59 47.71
N CYS A 955 13.34 33.62 46.60
CA CYS A 955 14.35 34.63 46.30
C CYS A 955 14.06 35.45 45.03
N GLU A 956 12.97 35.16 44.32
CA GLU A 956 12.56 35.84 43.09
C GLU A 956 12.12 37.29 43.37
N GLY A 957 12.39 38.23 42.44
CA GLY A 957 12.02 39.64 42.59
C GLY A 957 13.11 40.60 43.10
N HIS A 958 14.38 40.18 43.14
CA HIS A 958 15.53 40.97 43.60
C HIS A 958 15.29 41.67 44.95
N ASN A 959 14.92 40.89 45.98
CA ASN A 959 14.83 41.36 47.36
C ASN A 959 16.23 41.68 47.95
N ASN A 960 16.89 42.70 47.37
CA ASN A 960 18.19 43.19 47.79
C ASN A 960 18.13 43.62 49.26
N GLY A 961 18.75 42.81 50.13
CA GLY A 961 19.27 43.26 51.41
C GLY A 961 18.49 42.88 52.68
N LYS A 962 17.29 42.28 52.62
CA LYS A 962 16.59 41.85 53.86
C LYS A 962 16.15 40.38 53.92
N CYS A 963 15.81 39.72 52.80
CA CYS A 963 15.30 38.33 52.85
C CYS A 963 16.32 37.25 52.45
N SER A 964 17.06 37.42 51.35
CA SER A 964 17.70 36.28 50.67
C SER A 964 19.01 35.75 51.28
N LEU A 965 19.71 36.54 52.11
CA LEU A 965 21.06 36.18 52.61
C LEU A 965 21.13 35.83 54.10
N ARG A 966 20.03 35.94 54.85
CA ARG A 966 19.97 35.56 56.27
C ARG A 966 19.32 34.20 56.54
N LEU A 967 18.53 33.65 55.60
CA LEU A 967 17.91 32.33 55.76
C LEU A 967 18.94 31.18 55.69
N PHE A 968 19.96 31.29 54.83
CA PHE A 968 20.95 30.22 54.61
C PHE A 968 22.34 30.48 55.22
N ARG A 969 22.52 31.57 55.97
CA ARG A 969 23.71 31.83 56.81
C ARG A 969 23.33 31.73 58.28
N GLY A 970 23.16 30.49 58.73
CA GLY A 970 23.07 30.09 60.14
C GLY A 970 23.87 28.82 60.31
#